data_AF-A0A9Q1CH27-F1
#
_entry.id   AF-A0A9Q1CH27-F1
#
_cell.length_a   1.000
_cell.length_b   1.000
_cell.length_c   1.000
_cell.angle_alpha   90.00
_cell.angle_beta   90.00
_cell.angle_gamma   90.00
#
_symmetry.space_group_name_H-M   'P 1'
#
loop_
_entity.id
_entity.type
_entity.pdbx_description
1 polymer ?
#
loop_
_entity_poly.entity_id
_entity_poly.type
_entity_poly.pdbx_seq_one_letter_code
_entity_poly.pdbx_strand_id
1 'polypeptide(L)'
;MATSQDVSETLPEETSIGEVAVMAIPQSDDGLISSKCEGPCSINNLPRELMVRIFHYFEPIEDTLPLLACVSKKWHKLLLETPSLWRRLHVYPSRYEPRHYAIVCAIFITYGHHIQELVWESGTRICESIFYLIPSLSSLSVLNIPITWNRTVVETLSPLVHLEDVHINGGFELTDEDLALIGVQFPLLRRVALNSCWTVSQHGITSLMESLEFLEDCSIKINMGLPVENALSDHSMLQGSALVRNFGDLPRPEVVTTLLLNLVPVAMEELWSAVMNLPQLKKLTISNCEKLYGVRLRSLSLRKLTLRNVWSANFVSITAPSLRRLRIDCGMESCEHLEVCASKLKCLEVDGSGVLRLITVQSSRLTTVELRHCSDLSPPFFLNFLKDNPTIVNLLLGSIAAEEISLDATCCPRLQVLGIQPDFMSQVLSVRCPSLEHLHFAEDTDFTELESVLIIANHLQTVSLTGVLSLRCLHIQCDILETLEVNLQSNAILPLRSCVVHSHRVIRTAKFFDCSMEAFSISAPSVGILVLHRCLLQNYAMQMALMGCAFISHLSLEKCLSLTQIYLPPSVTIRFLNLYGCQRLRLVQTDLPTLPALNLGQCYKVDVMWNGKRVDLSTNANFPIIHPRSFIRWNHTEVPIPYQDKKQRL
;
A
#
# COMPACT_ATOMS: atom_id res chain seq x y z
N MET A 1 -25.90 -17.54 19.41
CA MET A 1 -26.99 -18.29 18.75
C MET A 1 -27.02 -17.92 17.28
N ALA A 2 -26.26 -18.66 16.47
CA ALA A 2 -26.35 -18.74 15.02
C ALA A 2 -25.73 -20.10 14.66
N THR A 3 -26.46 -20.92 13.91
CA THR A 3 -26.26 -22.35 13.70
C THR A 3 -25.20 -22.63 12.63
N SER A 4 -24.15 -23.36 12.99
CA SER A 4 -23.16 -23.95 12.09
C SER A 4 -23.70 -25.25 11.48
N GLN A 5 -23.75 -25.32 10.16
CA GLN A 5 -24.04 -26.56 9.44
C GLN A 5 -22.73 -27.30 9.16
N ASP A 6 -22.65 -28.50 9.74
CA ASP A 6 -21.65 -29.52 9.45
C ASP A 6 -21.78 -30.01 8.00
N VAL A 7 -20.67 -29.97 7.26
CA VAL A 7 -20.49 -30.72 6.02
C VAL A 7 -19.34 -31.70 6.25
N SER A 8 -19.73 -32.96 6.43
CA SER A 8 -18.85 -34.12 6.45
C SER A 8 -18.38 -34.43 5.03
N GLU A 9 -17.12 -34.18 4.72
CA GLU A 9 -16.48 -34.71 3.51
C GLU A 9 -15.68 -35.98 3.84
N THR A 10 -16.14 -37.06 3.22
CA THR A 10 -15.57 -38.40 3.22
C THR A 10 -14.29 -38.45 2.39
N LEU A 11 -13.21 -38.95 2.98
CA LEU A 11 -11.94 -39.29 2.32
C LEU A 11 -12.13 -40.50 1.37
N PRO A 12 -11.51 -40.51 0.17
CA PRO A 12 -11.37 -41.73 -0.59
C PRO A 12 -10.06 -42.46 -0.29
N GLU A 13 -10.19 -43.76 -0.41
CA GLU A 13 -9.25 -44.83 -0.08
C GLU A 13 -7.91 -44.80 -0.83
N GLU A 14 -6.95 -45.44 -0.17
CA GLU A 14 -5.60 -45.77 -0.57
C GLU A 14 -5.49 -46.32 -2.00
N THR A 15 -4.58 -45.75 -2.79
CA THR A 15 -4.05 -46.41 -4.00
C THR A 15 -2.55 -46.58 -3.90
N SER A 16 -2.14 -47.76 -4.34
CA SER A 16 -0.89 -48.43 -4.05
C SER A 16 0.35 -47.79 -4.63
N ILE A 17 1.44 -47.95 -3.86
CA ILE A 17 2.83 -47.66 -4.13
C ILE A 17 3.25 -48.23 -5.51
N GLY A 18 3.65 -47.35 -6.42
CA GLY A 18 4.38 -47.70 -7.65
C GLY A 18 5.86 -47.41 -7.47
N GLU A 19 6.68 -48.45 -7.58
CA GLU A 19 8.15 -48.41 -7.58
C GLU A 19 8.68 -47.44 -8.65
N VAL A 20 9.49 -46.46 -8.24
CA VAL A 20 10.23 -45.60 -9.17
C VAL A 20 11.50 -46.34 -9.59
N ALA A 21 11.50 -46.82 -10.82
CA ALA A 21 12.63 -47.46 -11.47
C ALA A 21 13.81 -46.48 -11.64
N VAL A 22 15.00 -46.94 -11.23
CA VAL A 22 16.30 -46.32 -11.49
C VAL A 22 16.58 -46.39 -12.99
N MET A 23 16.51 -45.26 -13.70
CA MET A 23 16.94 -45.17 -15.10
C MET A 23 18.47 -45.03 -15.18
N ALA A 24 19.10 -46.05 -15.77
CA ALA A 24 20.50 -46.05 -16.17
C ALA A 24 20.73 -45.14 -17.39
N ILE A 25 21.81 -44.36 -17.34
CA ILE A 25 22.29 -43.48 -18.42
C ILE A 25 23.19 -44.31 -19.36
N PRO A 26 23.00 -44.29 -20.70
CA PRO A 26 23.95 -44.92 -21.60
C PRO A 26 25.16 -44.01 -21.82
N GLN A 27 26.36 -44.59 -21.69
CA GLN A 27 27.60 -44.01 -22.16
C GLN A 27 27.70 -44.21 -23.68
N SER A 28 27.98 -43.13 -24.42
CA SER A 28 28.56 -43.23 -25.75
C SER A 28 29.75 -42.27 -25.81
N ASP A 29 30.92 -42.87 -25.98
CA ASP A 29 32.09 -42.23 -26.56
C ASP A 29 31.88 -42.16 -28.08
N ASP A 30 32.18 -41.01 -28.68
CA ASP A 30 33.01 -40.98 -29.88
C ASP A 30 33.49 -39.56 -30.18
N GLY A 31 34.76 -39.48 -30.60
CA GLY A 31 35.47 -38.26 -30.89
C GLY A 31 35.48 -37.87 -32.37
N LEU A 32 36.07 -36.68 -32.56
CA LEU A 32 36.66 -36.07 -33.76
C LEU A 32 35.83 -35.13 -34.67
N ILE A 33 36.19 -33.85 -34.50
CA ILE A 33 36.67 -32.85 -35.49
C ILE A 33 35.68 -32.18 -36.47
N SER A 34 35.44 -30.90 -36.14
CA SER A 34 35.42 -29.69 -37.00
C SER A 34 34.50 -29.62 -38.22
N SER A 35 33.46 -28.79 -38.08
CA SER A 35 33.20 -27.72 -39.05
C SER A 35 32.67 -26.48 -38.34
N LYS A 36 33.26 -25.32 -38.64
CA LYS A 36 32.82 -24.00 -38.17
C LYS A 36 31.51 -23.64 -38.86
N CYS A 37 30.39 -23.92 -38.21
CA CYS A 37 29.13 -23.25 -38.48
C CYS A 37 28.86 -22.29 -37.33
N GLU A 38 28.56 -21.03 -37.66
CA GLU A 38 27.93 -20.05 -36.77
C GLU A 38 26.56 -20.58 -36.36
N GLY A 39 26.56 -21.49 -35.38
CA GLY A 39 25.36 -22.06 -34.81
C GLY A 39 24.62 -21.02 -33.97
N PRO A 40 23.28 -21.13 -33.84
CA PRO A 40 22.51 -20.24 -32.98
C PRO A 40 23.13 -20.21 -31.58
N CYS A 41 23.30 -19.01 -31.02
CA CYS A 41 23.84 -18.80 -29.67
C CYS A 41 23.10 -19.68 -28.65
N SER A 42 23.65 -20.87 -28.36
CA SER A 42 23.08 -21.77 -27.36
C SER A 42 23.41 -21.22 -25.98
N ILE A 43 22.42 -21.20 -25.09
CA ILE A 43 22.59 -20.84 -23.68
C ILE A 43 23.71 -21.65 -23.01
N ASN A 44 23.99 -22.87 -23.50
CA ASN A 44 25.08 -23.72 -23.03
C ASN A 44 26.48 -23.16 -23.31
N ASN A 45 26.61 -22.21 -24.24
CA ASN A 45 27.88 -21.57 -24.58
C ASN A 45 28.18 -20.35 -23.68
N LEU A 46 27.25 -19.96 -22.81
CA LEU A 46 27.49 -18.84 -21.89
C LEU A 46 28.59 -19.20 -20.86
N PRO A 47 29.42 -18.21 -20.47
CA PRO A 47 30.31 -18.30 -19.32
C PRO A 47 29.56 -18.69 -18.04
N ARG A 48 30.27 -19.38 -17.12
CA ARG A 48 29.72 -19.86 -15.85
C ARG A 48 29.07 -18.73 -15.06
N GLU A 49 29.72 -17.58 -15.04
CA GLU A 49 29.33 -16.38 -14.28
C GLU A 49 28.00 -15.82 -14.78
N LEU A 50 27.79 -15.80 -16.10
CA LEU A 50 26.54 -15.34 -16.70
C LEU A 50 25.40 -16.32 -16.41
N MET A 51 25.67 -17.63 -16.50
CA MET A 51 24.68 -18.65 -16.14
C MET A 51 24.27 -18.58 -14.68
N VAL A 52 25.23 -18.44 -13.74
CA VAL A 52 24.93 -18.25 -12.32
C VAL A 52 24.08 -16.99 -12.11
N ARG A 53 24.41 -15.90 -12.81
CA ARG A 53 23.64 -14.65 -12.73
C ARG A 53 22.22 -14.81 -13.26
N ILE A 54 22.02 -15.56 -14.33
CA ILE A 54 20.70 -15.93 -14.83
C ILE A 54 19.96 -16.78 -13.79
N PHE A 55 20.63 -17.77 -13.20
CA PHE A 55 20.03 -18.65 -12.19
C PHE A 55 19.60 -17.93 -10.92
N HIS A 56 20.25 -16.81 -10.59
CA HIS A 56 19.91 -15.98 -9.45
C HIS A 56 18.55 -15.25 -9.59
N TYR A 57 17.98 -15.21 -10.79
CA TYR A 57 16.63 -14.67 -11.02
C TYR A 57 15.52 -15.69 -10.78
N PHE A 58 15.85 -16.97 -10.59
CA PHE A 58 14.86 -17.99 -10.30
C PHE A 58 14.68 -18.17 -8.79
N GLU A 59 13.43 -18.32 -8.37
CA GLU A 59 13.09 -18.74 -7.03
C GLU A 59 13.28 -20.27 -6.92
N PRO A 60 14.11 -20.78 -5.99
CA PRO A 60 14.49 -22.19 -5.98
C PRO A 60 13.32 -23.19 -5.98
N ILE A 61 12.20 -22.82 -5.36
CA ILE A 61 11.02 -23.67 -5.19
C ILE A 61 10.00 -23.44 -6.30
N GLU A 62 9.52 -22.19 -6.46
CA GLU A 62 8.48 -21.85 -7.44
C GLU A 62 8.92 -22.13 -8.88
N ASP A 63 10.17 -21.80 -9.21
CA ASP A 63 10.72 -22.04 -10.54
C ASP A 63 11.36 -23.43 -10.69
N THR A 64 11.26 -24.27 -9.65
CA THR A 64 11.75 -25.66 -9.67
C THR A 64 13.24 -25.75 -10.03
N LEU A 65 14.07 -24.83 -9.53
CA LEU A 65 15.49 -24.69 -9.89
C LEU A 65 16.29 -26.00 -9.90
N PRO A 66 16.08 -26.97 -8.97
CA PRO A 66 16.76 -28.26 -9.03
C PRO A 66 16.55 -29.04 -10.34
N LEU A 67 15.42 -28.87 -11.03
CA LEU A 67 15.13 -29.54 -12.31
C LEU A 67 16.07 -29.06 -13.43
N LEU A 68 16.67 -27.87 -13.30
CA LEU A 68 17.67 -27.38 -14.25
C LEU A 68 18.92 -28.28 -14.27
N ALA A 69 19.17 -29.07 -13.23
CA ALA A 69 20.23 -30.08 -13.22
C ALA A 69 20.05 -31.14 -14.33
N CYS A 70 18.80 -31.42 -14.72
CA CYS A 70 18.48 -32.44 -15.73
C CYS A 70 18.76 -31.96 -17.17
N VAL A 71 19.01 -30.66 -17.38
CA VAL A 71 19.22 -30.09 -18.72
C VAL A 71 20.56 -30.53 -19.31
N SER A 72 21.64 -30.47 -18.53
CA SER A 72 22.97 -30.94 -18.95
C SER A 72 23.92 -31.15 -17.77
N LYS A 73 25.00 -31.93 -17.97
CA LYS A 73 26.07 -32.10 -16.98
C LYS A 73 26.69 -30.76 -16.53
N LYS A 74 26.79 -29.79 -17.45
CA LYS A 74 27.30 -28.44 -17.14
C LYS A 74 26.39 -27.71 -16.16
N TRP A 75 25.07 -27.79 -16.34
CA TRP A 75 24.09 -27.14 -15.47
C TRP A 75 24.04 -27.81 -14.10
N HIS A 76 24.04 -29.14 -14.05
CA HIS A 76 24.14 -29.89 -12.80
C HIS A 76 25.38 -29.51 -11.98
N LYS A 77 26.56 -29.51 -12.61
CA LYS A 77 27.81 -29.11 -11.97
C LYS A 77 27.75 -27.66 -11.48
N LEU A 78 27.18 -26.76 -12.28
CA LEU A 78 27.03 -25.36 -11.91
C LEU A 78 26.13 -25.19 -10.68
N LEU A 79 25.03 -25.92 -10.59
CA LEU A 79 24.13 -25.90 -9.43
C LEU A 79 24.82 -26.42 -8.17
N LEU A 80 25.52 -27.57 -8.26
CA LEU A 80 26.25 -28.16 -7.12
C LEU A 80 27.39 -27.28 -6.59
N GLU A 81 28.15 -26.67 -7.49
CA GLU A 81 29.37 -25.93 -7.14
C GLU A 81 29.14 -24.44 -6.87
N THR A 82 27.90 -23.95 -6.85
CA THR A 82 27.61 -22.51 -6.67
C THR A 82 26.77 -22.27 -5.41
N PRO A 83 27.42 -22.09 -4.23
CA PRO A 83 26.75 -21.89 -2.95
C PRO A 83 25.79 -20.69 -2.94
N SER A 84 26.10 -19.63 -3.69
CA SER A 84 25.32 -18.39 -3.70
C SER A 84 23.89 -18.55 -4.23
N LEU A 85 23.58 -19.65 -4.93
CA LEU A 85 22.23 -19.96 -5.39
C LEU A 85 21.34 -20.53 -4.27
N TRP A 86 21.95 -21.15 -3.26
CA TRP A 86 21.26 -21.90 -2.22
C TRP A 86 21.35 -21.27 -0.83
N ARG A 87 22.22 -20.26 -0.68
CA ARG A 87 22.52 -19.61 0.59
C ARG A 87 21.27 -19.20 1.38
N ARG A 88 20.23 -18.72 0.68
CA ARG A 88 18.96 -18.31 1.26
C ARG A 88 17.84 -19.10 0.62
N LEU A 89 17.11 -19.88 1.43
CA LEU A 89 15.94 -20.61 0.99
C LEU A 89 14.70 -20.02 1.68
N HIS A 90 13.80 -19.55 0.83
CA HIS A 90 12.59 -18.85 1.18
C HIS A 90 11.41 -19.71 0.73
N VAL A 91 10.61 -20.19 1.68
CA VAL A 91 9.51 -21.13 1.42
C VAL A 91 8.17 -20.41 1.60
N TYR A 92 7.65 -19.84 0.51
CA TYR A 92 6.41 -19.04 0.48
C TYR A 92 5.46 -19.44 -0.67
N PRO A 93 5.07 -20.72 -0.83
CA PRO A 93 4.20 -21.06 -1.95
C PRO A 93 2.79 -20.52 -1.69
N SER A 94 2.40 -19.55 -2.50
CA SER A 94 1.05 -18.98 -2.55
C SER A 94 -0.05 -20.03 -2.76
N ARG A 95 0.31 -21.22 -3.30
CA ARG A 95 -0.48 -22.46 -3.29
C ARG A 95 0.42 -23.66 -3.03
N TYR A 96 0.30 -24.28 -1.86
CA TYR A 96 1.12 -25.44 -1.49
C TYR A 96 0.69 -26.69 -2.27
N GLU A 97 1.50 -27.14 -3.22
CA GLU A 97 1.30 -28.40 -3.96
C GLU A 97 2.28 -29.49 -3.46
N PRO A 98 1.91 -30.79 -3.52
CA PRO A 98 2.78 -31.90 -3.14
C PRO A 98 4.18 -31.88 -3.78
N ARG A 99 4.28 -31.37 -5.02
CA ARG A 99 5.56 -31.21 -5.74
C ARG A 99 6.54 -30.29 -5.01
N HIS A 100 6.06 -29.25 -4.31
CA HIS A 100 6.92 -28.32 -3.60
C HIS A 100 7.63 -29.02 -2.44
N TYR A 101 6.97 -29.96 -1.74
CA TYR A 101 7.60 -30.78 -0.71
C TYR A 101 8.75 -31.63 -1.28
N ALA A 102 8.53 -32.27 -2.43
CA ALA A 102 9.56 -33.06 -3.09
C ALA A 102 10.77 -32.21 -3.50
N ILE A 103 10.53 -30.99 -4.01
CA ILE A 103 11.58 -30.04 -4.37
C ILE A 103 12.38 -29.61 -3.13
N VAL A 104 11.71 -29.25 -2.03
CA VAL A 104 12.40 -28.88 -0.78
C VAL A 104 13.23 -30.03 -0.23
N CYS A 105 12.70 -31.26 -0.21
CA CYS A 105 13.47 -32.45 0.16
C CYS A 105 14.72 -32.61 -0.71
N ALA A 106 14.56 -32.49 -2.04
CA ALA A 106 15.68 -32.59 -2.97
C ALA A 106 16.73 -31.50 -2.72
N ILE A 107 16.29 -30.28 -2.42
CA ILE A 107 17.19 -29.16 -2.07
C ILE A 107 17.96 -29.45 -0.78
N PHE A 108 17.29 -29.89 0.29
CA PHE A 108 17.93 -30.19 1.57
C PHE A 108 18.95 -31.32 1.43
N ILE A 109 18.59 -32.40 0.74
CA ILE A 109 19.48 -33.56 0.56
C ILE A 109 20.70 -33.20 -0.30
N THR A 110 20.50 -32.46 -1.40
CA THR A 110 21.55 -32.25 -2.41
C THR A 110 22.40 -31.01 -2.13
N TYR A 111 21.76 -29.92 -1.71
CA TYR A 111 22.36 -28.60 -1.58
C TYR A 111 22.36 -28.07 -0.14
N GLY A 112 21.89 -28.86 0.83
CA GLY A 112 21.68 -28.43 2.22
C GLY A 112 22.91 -27.85 2.90
N HIS A 113 24.11 -28.34 2.58
CA HIS A 113 25.37 -27.83 3.09
C HIS A 113 25.70 -26.39 2.65
N HIS A 114 25.01 -25.85 1.64
CA HIS A 114 25.15 -24.45 1.23
C HIS A 114 24.12 -23.51 1.88
N ILE A 115 23.06 -24.05 2.48
CA ILE A 115 21.95 -23.26 3.02
C ILE A 115 22.40 -22.64 4.34
N GLN A 116 22.36 -21.31 4.40
CA GLN A 116 22.70 -20.52 5.60
C GLN A 116 21.48 -19.88 6.24
N GLU A 117 20.44 -19.63 5.45
CA GLU A 117 19.19 -19.02 5.89
C GLU A 117 18.02 -19.84 5.36
N LEU A 118 17.21 -20.35 6.30
CA LEU A 118 15.96 -21.03 6.03
C LEU A 118 14.82 -20.22 6.64
N VAL A 119 14.00 -19.62 5.78
CA VAL A 119 12.82 -18.85 6.18
C VAL A 119 11.59 -19.47 5.55
N TRP A 120 10.62 -19.75 6.40
CA TRP A 120 9.38 -20.42 6.03
C TRP A 120 8.18 -19.55 6.40
N GLU A 121 7.22 -19.43 5.48
CA GLU A 121 6.06 -18.55 5.66
C GLU A 121 5.18 -18.95 6.84
N SER A 122 4.76 -17.96 7.64
CA SER A 122 3.79 -18.16 8.71
C SER A 122 2.47 -18.71 8.17
N GLY A 123 1.92 -19.74 8.82
CA GLY A 123 0.63 -20.34 8.44
C GLY A 123 0.73 -21.53 7.47
N THR A 124 1.92 -21.80 6.93
CA THR A 124 2.15 -23.00 6.11
C THR A 124 2.63 -24.17 6.98
N ARG A 125 2.26 -25.40 6.62
CA ARG A 125 2.63 -26.61 7.37
C ARG A 125 3.96 -27.17 6.91
N ILE A 126 4.84 -27.48 7.87
CA ILE A 126 6.04 -28.29 7.63
C ILE A 126 5.67 -29.76 7.82
N CYS A 127 5.90 -30.59 6.81
CA CYS A 127 5.77 -32.03 6.95
C CYS A 127 6.91 -32.57 7.83
N GLU A 128 6.61 -33.56 8.67
CA GLU A 128 7.61 -34.19 9.56
C GLU A 128 8.85 -34.68 8.81
N SER A 129 8.66 -35.26 7.62
CA SER A 129 9.76 -35.72 6.76
C SER A 129 10.75 -34.61 6.38
N ILE A 130 10.25 -33.39 6.11
CA ILE A 130 11.11 -32.23 5.85
C ILE A 130 11.77 -31.75 7.14
N PHE A 131 11.02 -31.71 8.24
CA PHE A 131 11.54 -31.28 9.53
C PHE A 131 12.76 -32.11 9.95
N TYR A 132 12.71 -33.43 9.79
CA TYR A 132 13.83 -34.33 10.10
C TYR A 132 15.05 -34.16 9.18
N LEU A 133 14.94 -33.46 8.05
CA LEU A 133 16.07 -33.14 7.18
C LEU A 133 16.77 -31.83 7.60
N ILE A 134 16.11 -30.94 8.35
CA ILE A 134 16.71 -29.66 8.77
C ILE A 134 18.03 -29.84 9.54
N PRO A 135 18.20 -30.82 10.44
CA PRO A 135 19.47 -31.03 11.15
C PRO A 135 20.67 -31.34 10.25
N SER A 136 20.43 -31.77 9.00
CA SER A 136 21.51 -32.02 8.02
C SER A 136 22.08 -30.74 7.38
N LEU A 137 21.45 -29.59 7.61
CA LEU A 137 21.84 -28.28 7.07
C LEU A 137 23.01 -27.70 7.89
N SER A 138 24.20 -28.31 7.75
CA SER A 138 25.39 -27.99 8.56
C SER A 138 25.89 -26.54 8.53
N SER A 139 25.55 -25.76 7.50
CA SER A 139 25.91 -24.35 7.38
C SER A 139 24.81 -23.39 7.86
N LEU A 140 23.70 -23.91 8.40
CA LEU A 140 22.53 -23.10 8.75
C LEU A 140 22.85 -22.18 9.94
N SER A 141 22.73 -20.88 9.70
CA SER A 141 22.92 -19.82 10.69
C SER A 141 21.63 -19.09 11.06
N VAL A 142 20.63 -19.11 10.19
CA VAL A 142 19.34 -18.44 10.39
C VAL A 142 18.20 -19.43 10.19
N LEU A 143 17.36 -19.59 11.20
CA LEU A 143 16.22 -20.51 11.17
C LEU A 143 14.93 -19.79 11.60
N ASN A 144 13.98 -19.70 10.67
CA ASN A 144 12.64 -19.22 10.93
C ASN A 144 11.61 -20.17 10.32
N ILE A 145 10.98 -20.97 11.18
CA ILE A 145 10.01 -21.99 10.78
C ILE A 145 8.72 -21.89 11.62
N PRO A 146 7.53 -22.06 11.02
CA PRO A 146 6.25 -21.96 11.71
C PRO A 146 5.89 -23.25 12.48
N ILE A 147 6.83 -23.79 13.26
CA ILE A 147 6.57 -24.93 14.15
C ILE A 147 6.51 -24.48 15.61
N THR A 148 5.73 -25.22 16.41
CA THR A 148 5.74 -25.08 17.87
C THR A 148 7.00 -25.75 18.41
N TRP A 149 7.80 -25.00 19.15
CA TRP A 149 8.99 -25.50 19.80
C TRP A 149 8.61 -26.19 21.10
N ASN A 150 9.17 -27.38 21.29
CA ASN A 150 9.09 -28.18 22.50
C ASN A 150 10.42 -28.93 22.65
N ARG A 151 10.58 -29.71 23.71
CA ARG A 151 11.80 -30.48 23.96
C ARG A 151 12.27 -31.30 22.76
N THR A 152 11.36 -32.04 22.12
CA THR A 152 11.67 -32.92 20.99
C THR A 152 12.21 -32.13 19.79
N VAL A 153 11.66 -30.94 19.52
CA VAL A 153 12.14 -30.05 18.46
C VAL A 153 13.55 -29.57 18.76
N VAL A 154 13.81 -29.13 20.00
CA VAL A 154 15.14 -28.67 20.42
C VAL A 154 16.18 -29.77 20.29
N GLU A 155 15.88 -30.98 20.78
CA GLU A 155 16.77 -32.14 20.69
C GLU A 155 17.01 -32.56 19.23
N THR A 156 15.97 -32.54 18.39
CA THR A 156 16.09 -32.84 16.95
C THR A 156 17.00 -31.84 16.24
N LEU A 157 16.88 -30.54 16.56
CA LEU A 157 17.65 -29.47 15.95
C LEU A 157 19.05 -29.29 16.58
N SER A 158 19.37 -29.96 17.68
CA SER A 158 20.67 -29.85 18.39
C SER A 158 21.94 -29.99 17.54
N PRO A 159 21.97 -30.71 16.38
CA PRO A 159 23.16 -30.73 15.52
C PRO A 159 23.51 -29.37 14.91
N LEU A 160 22.59 -28.39 14.92
CA LEU A 160 22.75 -27.07 14.30
C LEU A 160 23.50 -26.09 15.22
N VAL A 161 24.69 -26.47 15.66
CA VAL A 161 25.53 -25.72 16.63
C VAL A 161 25.98 -24.33 16.14
N HIS A 162 25.83 -24.05 14.84
CA HIS A 162 26.20 -22.78 14.20
C HIS A 162 25.04 -21.80 14.04
N LEU A 163 23.88 -22.08 14.63
CA LEU A 163 22.75 -21.15 14.60
C LEU A 163 23.11 -19.84 15.32
N GLU A 164 22.91 -18.73 14.61
CA GLU A 164 23.09 -17.37 15.11
C GLU A 164 21.76 -16.63 15.26
N ASP A 165 20.73 -17.00 14.49
CA ASP A 165 19.42 -16.33 14.47
C ASP A 165 18.30 -17.36 14.47
N VAL A 166 17.39 -17.24 15.44
CA VAL A 166 16.28 -18.17 15.59
C VAL A 166 14.97 -17.48 15.95
N HIS A 167 13.90 -17.92 15.29
CA HIS A 167 12.54 -17.61 15.69
C HIS A 167 11.89 -18.81 16.38
N ILE A 168 11.59 -18.66 17.67
CA ILE A 168 11.02 -19.67 18.52
C ILE A 168 9.54 -19.36 18.69
N ASN A 169 8.67 -20.27 18.26
CA ASN A 169 7.23 -20.19 18.54
C ASN A 169 6.88 -21.24 19.60
N GLY A 170 6.58 -20.86 20.85
CA GLY A 170 6.50 -21.85 21.94
C GLY A 170 5.14 -22.51 22.18
N GLY A 171 4.04 -21.84 21.82
CA GLY A 171 2.70 -22.25 22.22
C GLY A 171 2.57 -22.45 23.73
N PHE A 172 1.77 -23.46 24.12
CA PHE A 172 1.69 -23.98 25.49
C PHE A 172 2.69 -25.12 25.76
N GLU A 173 3.45 -25.56 24.76
CA GLU A 173 4.33 -26.74 24.87
C GLU A 173 5.73 -26.37 25.35
N LEU A 174 6.20 -25.15 25.09
CA LEU A 174 7.55 -24.71 25.45
C LEU A 174 7.63 -24.31 26.93
N THR A 175 8.43 -25.04 27.71
CA THR A 175 8.66 -24.76 29.12
C THR A 175 9.94 -23.96 29.36
N ASP A 176 10.16 -23.50 30.60
CA ASP A 176 11.40 -22.84 31.00
C ASP A 176 12.62 -23.77 30.88
N GLU A 177 12.45 -25.08 31.13
CA GLU A 177 13.50 -26.09 30.98
C GLU A 177 13.91 -26.26 29.51
N ASP A 178 12.94 -26.23 28.60
CA ASP A 178 13.21 -26.30 27.16
C ASP A 178 13.95 -25.05 26.69
N LEU A 179 13.61 -23.88 27.23
CA LEU A 179 14.28 -22.63 26.90
C LEU A 179 15.74 -22.62 27.41
N ALA A 180 15.99 -23.17 28.61
CA ALA A 180 17.34 -23.39 29.10
C ALA A 180 18.11 -24.38 28.20
N LEU A 181 17.46 -25.46 27.74
CA LEU A 181 18.06 -26.41 26.80
C LEU A 181 18.45 -25.75 25.48
N ILE A 182 17.61 -24.84 24.95
CA ILE A 182 17.94 -24.05 23.75
C ILE A 182 19.24 -23.26 23.94
N GLY A 183 19.38 -22.60 25.09
CA GLY A 183 20.60 -21.84 25.42
C GLY A 183 21.86 -22.71 25.45
N VAL A 184 21.74 -23.96 25.93
CA VAL A 184 22.84 -24.93 25.98
C VAL A 184 23.17 -25.51 24.60
N GLN A 185 22.16 -25.85 23.79
CA GLN A 185 22.34 -26.50 22.49
C GLN A 185 22.79 -25.53 21.39
N PHE A 186 22.44 -24.25 21.51
CA PHE A 186 22.72 -23.23 20.50
C PHE A 186 23.50 -22.04 21.11
N PRO A 187 24.74 -22.25 21.59
CA PRO A 187 25.50 -21.24 22.34
C PRO A 187 25.93 -20.03 21.49
N LEU A 188 25.89 -20.14 20.16
CA LEU A 188 26.28 -19.08 19.22
C LEU A 188 25.12 -18.15 18.83
N LEU A 189 23.94 -18.30 19.43
CA LEU A 189 22.79 -17.43 19.13
C LEU A 189 23.10 -15.96 19.47
N ARG A 190 22.94 -15.12 18.45
CA ARG A 190 23.09 -13.66 18.51
C ARG A 190 21.75 -12.96 18.44
N ARG A 191 20.77 -13.56 17.76
CA ARG A 191 19.42 -13.01 17.60
C ARG A 191 18.39 -14.06 17.94
N VAL A 192 17.49 -13.73 18.86
CA VAL A 192 16.41 -14.62 19.30
C VAL A 192 15.09 -13.87 19.26
N ALA A 193 14.09 -14.45 18.59
CA ALA A 193 12.71 -13.98 18.69
C ALA A 193 11.85 -15.01 19.41
N LEU A 194 11.37 -14.65 20.59
CA LEU A 194 10.40 -15.44 21.36
C LEU A 194 9.00 -14.98 20.98
N ASN A 195 8.30 -15.83 20.22
CA ASN A 195 6.95 -15.60 19.75
C ASN A 195 6.01 -16.60 20.42
N SER A 196 4.84 -16.15 20.86
CA SER A 196 3.78 -17.07 21.30
C SER A 196 4.23 -18.09 22.37
N CYS A 197 5.24 -17.78 23.19
CA CYS A 197 5.73 -18.65 24.27
C CYS A 197 4.87 -18.41 25.52
N TRP A 198 3.69 -19.03 25.58
CA TRP A 198 2.63 -18.66 26.52
C TRP A 198 2.83 -19.22 27.93
N THR A 199 3.67 -20.24 28.08
CA THR A 199 4.02 -20.90 29.35
C THR A 199 5.37 -20.48 29.93
N VAL A 200 6.17 -19.76 29.13
CA VAL A 200 7.51 -19.32 29.52
C VAL A 200 7.40 -18.20 30.55
N SER A 201 8.07 -18.39 31.68
CA SER A 201 8.14 -17.41 32.75
C SER A 201 9.35 -16.49 32.61
N GLN A 202 9.46 -15.51 33.51
CA GLN A 202 10.67 -14.71 33.64
C GLN A 202 11.91 -15.56 33.90
N HIS A 203 11.80 -16.64 34.68
CA HIS A 203 12.95 -17.49 35.01
C HIS A 203 13.54 -18.14 33.75
N GLY A 204 12.68 -18.65 32.85
CA GLY A 204 13.12 -19.19 31.56
C GLY A 204 13.84 -18.14 30.71
N ILE A 205 13.31 -16.92 30.61
CA ILE A 205 13.94 -15.84 29.83
C ILE A 205 15.28 -15.42 30.42
N THR A 206 15.37 -15.28 31.74
CA THR A 206 16.63 -14.99 32.44
C THR A 206 17.66 -16.08 32.19
N SER A 207 17.28 -17.36 32.36
CA SER A 207 18.17 -18.50 32.14
C SER A 207 18.68 -18.58 30.69
N LEU A 208 17.82 -18.28 29.71
CA LEU A 208 18.22 -18.18 28.31
C LEU A 208 19.23 -17.05 28.08
N MET A 209 18.99 -15.86 28.63
CA MET A 209 19.89 -14.72 28.44
C MET A 209 21.26 -14.95 29.12
N GLU A 210 21.29 -15.65 30.25
CA GLU A 210 22.53 -16.01 30.94
C GLU A 210 23.36 -17.06 30.18
N SER A 211 22.70 -17.99 29.49
CA SER A 211 23.37 -19.04 28.72
C SER A 211 23.88 -18.56 27.35
N LEU A 212 23.32 -17.49 26.79
CA LEU A 212 23.70 -16.95 25.48
C LEU A 212 24.68 -15.78 25.60
N GLU A 213 25.99 -16.07 25.66
CA GLU A 213 27.06 -15.07 25.77
C GLU A 213 27.05 -14.06 24.60
N PHE A 214 26.81 -14.53 23.38
CA PHE A 214 26.85 -13.72 22.16
C PHE A 214 25.52 -13.04 21.80
N LEU A 215 24.50 -13.09 22.67
CA LEU A 215 23.20 -12.49 22.40
C LEU A 215 23.33 -10.97 22.19
N GLU A 216 22.84 -10.48 21.05
CA GLU A 216 22.89 -9.07 20.63
C GLU A 216 21.49 -8.48 20.47
N ASP A 217 20.51 -9.30 20.07
CA ASP A 217 19.13 -8.88 19.85
C ASP A 217 18.16 -9.94 20.37
N CYS A 218 17.25 -9.52 21.23
CA CYS A 218 16.14 -10.31 21.72
C CYS A 218 14.81 -9.60 21.43
N SER A 219 13.92 -10.30 20.72
CA SER A 219 12.55 -9.87 20.47
C SER A 219 11.60 -10.69 21.33
N ILE A 220 10.94 -10.07 22.30
CA ILE A 220 9.99 -10.74 23.20
C ILE A 220 8.57 -10.36 22.80
N LYS A 221 7.77 -11.35 22.34
CA LYS A 221 6.36 -11.15 21.97
C LYS A 221 5.44 -11.94 22.88
N ILE A 222 5.05 -11.31 23.97
CA ILE A 222 4.21 -11.89 25.02
C ILE A 222 2.79 -12.09 24.48
N ASN A 223 2.27 -13.31 24.59
CA ASN A 223 0.89 -13.68 24.27
C ASN A 223 0.46 -13.35 22.82
N MET A 224 1.41 -13.29 21.89
CA MET A 224 1.10 -13.20 20.47
C MET A 224 0.29 -14.44 20.04
N GLY A 225 -0.87 -14.24 19.41
CA GLY A 225 -1.72 -15.34 18.93
C GLY A 225 -2.36 -16.20 20.03
N LEU A 226 -2.37 -15.75 21.29
CA LEU A 226 -2.96 -16.51 22.41
C LEU A 226 -4.46 -16.80 22.16
N PRO A 227 -4.91 -18.06 22.20
CA PRO A 227 -6.31 -18.42 21.96
C PRO A 227 -7.17 -18.10 23.19
N VAL A 228 -7.97 -17.04 23.12
CA VAL A 228 -8.77 -16.53 24.27
C VAL A 228 -9.76 -17.55 24.82
N GLU A 229 -10.20 -18.51 24.01
CA GLU A 229 -11.15 -19.55 24.42
C GLU A 229 -10.50 -20.70 25.25
N ASN A 230 -9.17 -20.76 25.31
CA ASN A 230 -8.47 -21.81 26.05
C ASN A 230 -8.35 -21.44 27.54
N ALA A 231 -8.71 -22.37 28.44
CA ALA A 231 -8.62 -22.19 29.89
C ALA A 231 -7.19 -21.88 30.40
N LEU A 232 -6.15 -22.28 29.69
CA LEU A 232 -4.76 -21.97 30.03
C LEU A 232 -4.39 -20.52 29.74
N SER A 233 -5.16 -19.82 28.89
CA SER A 233 -4.85 -18.46 28.47
C SER A 233 -4.87 -17.47 29.63
N ASP A 234 -5.78 -17.63 30.59
CA ASP A 234 -5.82 -16.78 31.79
C ASP A 234 -4.49 -16.85 32.57
N HIS A 235 -3.91 -18.05 32.68
CA HIS A 235 -2.62 -18.23 33.32
C HIS A 235 -1.50 -17.53 32.53
N SER A 236 -1.47 -17.69 31.21
CA SER A 236 -0.51 -17.02 30.33
C SER A 236 -0.62 -15.49 30.35
N MET A 237 -1.84 -14.95 30.49
CA MET A 237 -2.04 -13.51 30.69
C MET A 237 -1.40 -13.04 32.01
N LEU A 238 -1.59 -13.79 33.11
CA LEU A 238 -0.98 -13.48 34.41
C LEU A 238 0.54 -13.63 34.39
N GLN A 239 1.07 -14.68 33.75
CA GLN A 239 2.51 -14.87 33.57
C GLN A 239 3.12 -13.73 32.75
N GLY A 240 2.46 -13.33 31.65
CA GLY A 240 2.89 -12.17 30.86
C GLY A 240 2.94 -10.87 31.68
N SER A 241 1.97 -10.67 32.59
CA SER A 241 1.97 -9.52 33.52
C SER A 241 3.14 -9.60 34.51
N ALA A 242 3.40 -10.78 35.09
CA ALA A 242 4.54 -10.99 35.99
C ALA A 242 5.89 -10.72 35.27
N LEU A 243 6.04 -11.21 34.04
CA LEU A 243 7.23 -10.96 33.22
C LEU A 243 7.47 -9.46 33.00
N VAL A 244 6.42 -8.70 32.66
CA VAL A 244 6.54 -7.25 32.43
C VAL A 244 6.99 -6.52 33.69
N ARG A 245 6.47 -6.87 34.87
CA ARG A 245 6.85 -6.25 36.16
C ARG A 245 8.33 -6.44 36.49
N ASN A 246 8.89 -7.58 36.09
CA ASN A 246 10.23 -7.99 36.50
C ASN A 246 11.28 -7.81 35.38
N PHE A 247 10.99 -7.03 34.33
CA PHE A 247 11.98 -6.72 33.31
C PHE A 247 13.20 -5.96 33.86
N GLY A 248 13.07 -5.31 35.02
CA GLY A 248 14.21 -4.69 35.73
C GLY A 248 15.23 -5.69 36.27
N ASP A 249 14.84 -6.96 36.43
CA ASP A 249 15.69 -8.02 36.97
C ASP A 249 16.29 -8.90 35.86
N LEU A 250 16.13 -8.51 34.58
CA LEU A 250 16.80 -9.23 33.49
C LEU A 250 18.32 -9.07 33.60
N PRO A 251 19.11 -10.10 33.27
CA PRO A 251 20.57 -10.06 33.37
C PRO A 251 21.20 -9.16 32.29
N ARG A 252 20.55 -9.04 31.12
CA ARG A 252 21.04 -8.30 29.94
C ARG A 252 19.92 -7.50 29.26
N PRO A 253 19.28 -6.54 29.94
CA PRO A 253 18.14 -5.81 29.38
C PRO A 253 18.47 -5.03 28.11
N GLU A 254 19.75 -4.70 27.89
CA GLU A 254 20.24 -4.01 26.69
C GLU A 254 20.15 -4.84 25.39
N VAL A 255 19.95 -6.15 25.46
CA VAL A 255 19.75 -6.97 24.26
C VAL A 255 18.31 -6.94 23.77
N VAL A 256 17.34 -6.53 24.61
CA VAL A 256 15.92 -6.52 24.23
C VAL A 256 15.63 -5.31 23.34
N THR A 257 15.46 -5.54 22.04
CA THR A 257 15.21 -4.45 21.08
C THR A 257 13.75 -4.35 20.65
N THR A 258 12.98 -5.43 20.80
CA THR A 258 11.56 -5.48 20.42
C THR A 258 10.74 -6.08 21.55
N LEU A 259 9.69 -5.36 21.94
CA LEU A 259 8.70 -5.83 22.90
C LEU A 259 7.30 -5.74 22.28
N LEU A 260 6.57 -6.85 22.29
CA LEU A 260 5.15 -6.89 21.96
C LEU A 260 4.38 -7.42 23.16
N LEU A 261 3.37 -6.67 23.58
CA LEU A 261 2.42 -7.02 24.63
C LEU A 261 1.06 -7.22 23.99
N ASN A 262 0.50 -8.43 24.06
CA ASN A 262 -0.86 -8.71 23.63
C ASN A 262 -1.64 -9.36 24.77
N LEU A 263 -2.86 -8.89 25.09
CA LEU A 263 -3.66 -9.50 26.17
C LEU A 263 -2.89 -9.59 27.51
N VAL A 264 -2.06 -8.58 27.81
CA VAL A 264 -1.31 -8.52 29.07
C VAL A 264 -2.01 -7.53 30.01
N PRO A 265 -2.49 -7.96 31.19
CA PRO A 265 -3.08 -7.08 32.18
C PRO A 265 -1.97 -6.29 32.87
N VAL A 266 -1.54 -5.21 32.22
CA VAL A 266 -0.47 -4.32 32.67
C VAL A 266 -1.03 -2.95 33.06
N ALA A 267 -0.63 -2.44 34.21
CA ALA A 267 -0.92 -1.07 34.63
C ALA A 267 0.07 -0.07 34.01
N MET A 268 -0.29 1.22 33.96
CA MET A 268 0.55 2.26 33.38
C MET A 268 1.96 2.32 34.01
N GLU A 269 2.07 2.26 35.34
CA GLU A 269 3.36 2.32 36.05
C GLU A 269 4.24 1.10 35.77
N GLU A 270 3.64 -0.08 35.62
CA GLU A 270 4.34 -1.32 35.27
C GLU A 270 4.92 -1.24 33.86
N LEU A 271 4.12 -0.73 32.90
CA LEU A 271 4.56 -0.50 31.53
C LEU A 271 5.68 0.55 31.46
N TRP A 272 5.55 1.65 32.21
CA TRP A 272 6.57 2.69 32.28
C TRP A 272 7.89 2.12 32.82
N SER A 273 7.83 1.38 33.95
CA SER A 273 8.98 0.73 34.56
C SER A 273 9.66 -0.24 33.58
N ALA A 274 8.88 -1.10 32.93
CA ALA A 274 9.37 -2.02 31.92
C ALA A 274 10.13 -1.30 30.80
N VAL A 275 9.56 -0.24 30.22
CA VAL A 275 10.21 0.50 29.13
C VAL A 275 11.47 1.26 29.58
N MET A 276 11.48 1.79 30.82
CA MET A 276 12.67 2.41 31.42
C MET A 276 13.83 1.43 31.59
N ASN A 277 13.51 0.19 31.92
CA ASN A 277 14.51 -0.86 32.16
C ASN A 277 15.08 -1.46 30.87
N LEU A 278 14.54 -1.13 29.68
CA LEU A 278 15.00 -1.66 28.39
C LEU A 278 15.70 -0.56 27.56
N PRO A 279 16.99 -0.27 27.80
CA PRO A 279 17.66 0.91 27.25
C PRO A 279 17.81 0.88 25.72
N GLN A 280 17.78 -0.30 25.09
CA GLN A 280 17.90 -0.47 23.64
C GLN A 280 16.57 -0.80 22.95
N LEU A 281 15.44 -0.65 23.63
CA LEU A 281 14.12 -0.94 23.05
C LEU A 281 13.84 -0.05 21.84
N LYS A 282 13.90 -0.61 20.63
CA LYS A 282 13.66 0.08 19.35
C LYS A 282 12.20 0.02 18.93
N LYS A 283 11.49 -1.07 19.26
CA LYS A 283 10.09 -1.29 18.85
C LYS A 283 9.25 -1.74 20.03
N LEU A 284 8.13 -1.04 20.25
CA LEU A 284 7.11 -1.41 21.22
C LEU A 284 5.77 -1.56 20.51
N THR A 285 5.07 -2.65 20.78
CA THR A 285 3.69 -2.87 20.33
C THR A 285 2.84 -3.29 21.51
N ILE A 286 1.71 -2.60 21.72
CA ILE A 286 0.79 -2.87 22.82
C ILE A 286 -0.58 -3.12 22.19
N SER A 287 -1.18 -4.26 22.54
CA SER A 287 -2.44 -4.71 21.97
C SER A 287 -3.34 -5.37 23.00
N ASN A 288 -4.64 -5.04 22.98
CA ASN A 288 -5.66 -5.69 23.81
C ASN A 288 -5.32 -5.72 25.31
N CYS A 289 -4.75 -4.64 25.85
CA CYS A 289 -4.35 -4.55 27.26
C CYS A 289 -5.44 -3.82 28.07
N GLU A 290 -6.45 -4.55 28.54
CA GLU A 290 -7.67 -3.98 29.13
C GLU A 290 -7.46 -3.15 30.41
N LYS A 291 -6.42 -3.46 31.20
CA LYS A 291 -6.10 -2.73 32.44
C LYS A 291 -5.28 -1.45 32.22
N LEU A 292 -4.96 -1.12 30.97
CA LEU A 292 -4.14 0.02 30.62
C LEU A 292 -5.02 1.27 30.45
N TYR A 293 -5.28 1.98 31.55
CA TYR A 293 -6.11 3.20 31.56
C TYR A 293 -5.42 4.44 30.99
N GLY A 294 -4.13 4.37 30.71
CA GLY A 294 -3.35 5.44 30.11
C GLY A 294 -1.97 4.95 29.69
N VAL A 295 -1.39 5.61 28.68
CA VAL A 295 -0.08 5.27 28.16
C VAL A 295 0.84 6.47 28.37
N ARG A 296 1.60 6.46 29.46
CA ARG A 296 2.71 7.38 29.65
C ARG A 296 4.01 6.64 29.33
N LEU A 297 4.83 7.18 28.42
CA LEU A 297 6.08 6.55 28.00
C LEU A 297 7.20 7.57 27.86
N ARG A 298 8.39 7.21 28.35
CA ARG A 298 9.64 7.91 28.04
C ARG A 298 10.62 6.89 27.50
N SER A 299 11.36 7.22 26.44
CA SER A 299 12.41 6.31 25.95
C SER A 299 13.36 7.05 25.02
N LEU A 300 14.67 6.86 25.22
CA LEU A 300 15.69 7.47 24.36
C LEU A 300 15.97 6.66 23.10
N SER A 301 15.61 5.37 23.09
CA SER A 301 15.93 4.41 22.02
C SER A 301 14.75 4.05 21.14
N LEU A 302 13.50 4.22 21.63
CA LEU A 302 12.29 3.82 20.92
C LEU A 302 12.19 4.50 19.55
N ARG A 303 12.05 3.70 18.49
CA ARG A 303 11.95 4.14 17.09
C ARG A 303 10.58 3.90 16.49
N LYS A 304 9.87 2.86 16.93
CA LYS A 304 8.52 2.52 16.48
C LYS A 304 7.64 2.19 17.68
N LEU A 305 6.48 2.84 17.76
CA LEU A 305 5.43 2.53 18.73
C LEU A 305 4.13 2.23 17.99
N THR A 306 3.45 1.16 18.40
CA THR A 306 2.14 0.79 17.89
C THR A 306 1.21 0.46 19.04
N LEU A 307 0.09 1.17 19.14
CA LEU A 307 -1.00 0.90 20.08
C LEU A 307 -2.20 0.40 19.27
N ARG A 308 -2.82 -0.71 19.70
CA ARG A 308 -3.97 -1.32 19.01
C ARG A 308 -4.96 -1.83 20.04
N ASN A 309 -6.25 -1.56 19.89
CA ASN A 309 -7.28 -2.08 20.80
C ASN A 309 -6.94 -1.85 22.28
N VAL A 310 -6.53 -0.62 22.63
CA VAL A 310 -6.28 -0.23 24.02
C VAL A 310 -7.48 0.60 24.49
N TRP A 311 -8.66 -0.06 24.54
CA TRP A 311 -9.96 0.60 24.68
C TRP A 311 -10.09 1.46 25.94
N SER A 312 -9.47 1.02 27.03
CA SER A 312 -9.54 1.69 28.34
C SER A 312 -8.60 2.90 28.46
N ALA A 313 -7.70 3.14 27.50
CA ALA A 313 -6.69 4.18 27.62
C ALA A 313 -7.30 5.57 27.38
N ASN A 314 -7.37 6.38 28.43
CA ASN A 314 -7.96 7.72 28.39
C ASN A 314 -7.01 8.78 27.82
N PHE A 315 -5.70 8.54 27.91
CA PHE A 315 -4.69 9.44 27.40
C PHE A 315 -3.42 8.70 26.96
N VAL A 316 -2.70 9.32 26.03
CA VAL A 316 -1.39 8.87 25.57
C VAL A 316 -0.41 10.05 25.66
N SER A 317 0.66 9.91 26.44
CA SER A 317 1.71 10.92 26.62
C SER A 317 3.08 10.28 26.41
N ILE A 318 3.75 10.62 25.30
CA ILE A 318 4.98 9.97 24.84
C ILE A 318 6.11 11.00 24.74
N THR A 319 7.20 10.77 25.47
CA THR A 319 8.47 11.52 25.33
C THR A 319 9.55 10.59 24.77
N ALA A 320 9.71 10.58 23.45
CA ALA A 320 10.62 9.66 22.77
C ALA A 320 11.39 10.36 21.63
N PRO A 321 12.55 10.99 21.90
CA PRO A 321 13.27 11.78 20.89
C PRO A 321 13.78 10.95 19.70
N SER A 322 13.91 9.64 19.85
CA SER A 322 14.31 8.74 18.75
C SER A 322 13.14 8.16 17.96
N LEU A 323 11.90 8.42 18.36
CA LEU A 323 10.70 7.86 17.75
C LEU A 323 10.60 8.36 16.31
N ARG A 324 10.39 7.45 15.36
CA ARG A 324 10.28 7.74 13.92
C ARG A 324 8.89 7.45 13.39
N ARG A 325 8.19 6.48 13.98
CA ARG A 325 6.83 6.10 13.62
C ARG A 325 5.99 5.88 14.88
N LEU A 326 4.85 6.56 14.95
CA LEU A 326 3.79 6.31 15.92
C LEU A 326 2.55 5.88 15.15
N ARG A 327 1.98 4.74 15.53
CA ARG A 327 0.68 4.27 15.05
C ARG A 327 -0.23 4.02 16.23
N ILE A 328 -1.36 4.71 16.24
CA ILE A 328 -2.49 4.48 17.11
C ILE A 328 -3.58 3.95 16.20
N ASP A 329 -3.80 2.64 16.26
CA ASP A 329 -4.80 1.95 15.45
C ASP A 329 -6.19 2.04 16.11
N CYS A 330 -7.19 1.45 15.46
CA CYS A 330 -8.54 1.38 16.00
C CYS A 330 -8.59 0.76 17.40
N GLY A 331 -9.67 1.09 18.12
CA GLY A 331 -9.88 0.64 19.48
C GLY A 331 -9.14 1.48 20.52
N MET A 332 -9.21 2.80 20.39
CA MET A 332 -8.86 3.74 21.46
C MET A 332 -10.07 4.62 21.82
N GLU A 333 -11.22 3.98 21.99
CA GLU A 333 -12.54 4.60 22.19
C GLU A 333 -12.67 5.48 23.45
N SER A 334 -11.71 5.42 24.37
CA SER A 334 -11.68 6.31 25.54
C SER A 334 -10.61 7.40 25.44
N CYS A 335 -9.76 7.41 24.40
CA CYS A 335 -8.58 8.27 24.34
C CYS A 335 -8.93 9.71 23.95
N GLU A 336 -9.16 10.55 24.95
CA GLU A 336 -9.48 11.96 24.74
C GLU A 336 -8.23 12.83 24.46
N HIS A 337 -7.04 12.39 24.90
CA HIS A 337 -5.82 13.20 24.89
C HIS A 337 -4.60 12.47 24.30
N LEU A 338 -3.98 13.05 23.27
CA LEU A 338 -2.73 12.59 22.68
C LEU A 338 -1.64 13.68 22.77
N GLU A 339 -0.57 13.40 23.50
CA GLU A 339 0.61 14.25 23.64
C GLU A 339 1.88 13.49 23.23
N VAL A 340 2.65 14.03 22.28
CA VAL A 340 3.85 13.38 21.75
C VAL A 340 4.99 14.38 21.58
N CYS A 341 6.07 14.21 22.33
CA CYS A 341 7.32 14.93 22.14
C CYS A 341 8.37 14.00 21.51
N ALA A 342 8.59 14.15 20.20
CA ALA A 342 9.46 13.26 19.42
C ALA A 342 10.13 13.99 18.24
N SER A 343 11.33 14.52 18.48
CA SER A 343 12.07 15.33 17.49
C SER A 343 12.42 14.61 16.19
N LYS A 344 12.46 13.27 16.17
CA LYS A 344 12.72 12.45 14.97
C LYS A 344 11.47 11.81 14.35
N LEU A 345 10.28 12.11 14.86
CA LEU A 345 9.02 11.53 14.36
C LEU A 345 8.83 11.93 12.90
N LYS A 346 8.61 10.94 12.03
CA LYS A 346 8.39 11.16 10.59
C LYS A 346 6.95 10.85 10.17
N CYS A 347 6.37 9.84 10.81
CA CYS A 347 5.08 9.28 10.46
C CYS A 347 4.21 9.18 11.71
N LEU A 348 3.04 9.80 11.67
CA LEU A 348 2.01 9.75 12.68
C LEU A 348 0.74 9.21 12.04
N GLU A 349 0.29 8.05 12.49
CA GLU A 349 -1.00 7.44 12.11
C GLU A 349 -1.85 7.39 13.37
N VAL A 350 -3.02 8.03 13.37
CA VAL A 350 -3.93 8.07 14.52
C VAL A 350 -5.36 7.81 14.06
N ASP A 351 -5.93 6.73 14.58
CA ASP A 351 -7.38 6.53 14.63
C ASP A 351 -7.90 7.05 15.98
N GLY A 352 -8.65 8.15 15.94
CA GLY A 352 -9.21 8.80 17.13
C GLY A 352 -10.43 8.08 17.71
N SER A 353 -10.94 7.04 17.05
CA SER A 353 -12.11 6.23 17.47
C SER A 353 -13.33 7.08 17.89
N GLY A 354 -13.46 8.28 17.31
CA GLY A 354 -14.54 9.24 17.53
C GLY A 354 -14.35 10.21 18.69
N VAL A 355 -13.48 9.92 19.66
CA VAL A 355 -13.45 10.61 20.97
C VAL A 355 -12.22 11.50 21.21
N LEU A 356 -11.24 11.47 20.31
CA LEU A 356 -10.01 12.24 20.48
C LEU A 356 -10.29 13.75 20.44
N ARG A 357 -10.19 14.42 21.58
CA ARG A 357 -10.48 15.87 21.72
C ARG A 357 -9.24 16.74 21.55
N LEU A 358 -8.09 16.23 21.98
CA LEU A 358 -6.85 16.99 22.12
C LEU A 358 -5.68 16.26 21.49
N ILE A 359 -4.99 16.93 20.56
CA ILE A 359 -3.77 16.44 19.93
C ILE A 359 -2.67 17.50 20.05
N THR A 360 -1.55 17.11 20.65
CA THR A 360 -0.34 17.93 20.79
C THR A 360 0.85 17.07 20.39
N VAL A 361 1.42 17.33 19.22
CA VAL A 361 2.60 16.61 18.74
C VAL A 361 3.67 17.62 18.40
N GLN A 362 4.86 17.41 18.93
CA GLN A 362 6.03 18.24 18.67
C GLN A 362 7.10 17.42 17.97
N SER A 363 7.34 17.74 16.71
CA SER A 363 8.41 17.13 15.92
C SER A 363 9.00 18.10 14.92
N SER A 364 10.32 18.04 14.74
CA SER A 364 11.01 18.80 13.69
C SER A 364 11.15 18.04 12.37
N ARG A 365 10.58 16.82 12.28
CA ARG A 365 10.73 15.93 11.12
C ARG A 365 9.43 15.27 10.67
N LEU A 366 8.27 15.69 11.19
CA LEU A 366 6.99 15.07 10.87
C LEU A 366 6.63 15.41 9.42
N THR A 367 6.69 14.41 8.54
CA THR A 367 6.43 14.57 7.10
C THR A 367 5.08 13.99 6.69
N THR A 368 4.61 12.96 7.39
CA THR A 368 3.40 12.22 7.05
C THR A 368 2.51 12.12 8.27
N VAL A 369 1.27 12.60 8.11
CA VAL A 369 0.23 12.56 9.13
C VAL A 369 -1.00 11.92 8.54
N GLU A 370 -1.57 11.00 9.28
CA GLU A 370 -2.85 10.37 8.98
C GLU A 370 -3.73 10.42 10.21
N LEU A 371 -4.89 11.08 10.08
CA LEU A 371 -5.92 11.19 11.11
C LEU A 371 -7.21 10.55 10.58
N ARG A 372 -7.74 9.57 11.31
CA ARG A 372 -9.01 8.87 11.03
C ARG A 372 -9.90 8.92 12.25
N HIS A 373 -11.21 8.95 12.05
CA HIS A 373 -12.24 8.93 13.09
C HIS A 373 -11.98 9.94 14.21
N CYS A 374 -11.63 11.19 13.86
CA CYS A 374 -11.32 12.25 14.84
C CYS A 374 -12.49 13.25 14.98
N SER A 375 -13.74 12.77 14.96
CA SER A 375 -14.95 13.62 14.92
C SER A 375 -15.12 14.56 16.11
N ASP A 376 -14.52 14.26 17.28
CA ASP A 376 -14.52 15.13 18.46
C ASP A 376 -13.28 16.04 18.56
N LEU A 377 -12.35 15.95 17.59
CA LEU A 377 -11.12 16.72 17.62
C LEU A 377 -11.41 18.19 17.39
N SER A 378 -11.13 18.98 18.43
CA SER A 378 -11.43 20.40 18.42
C SER A 378 -10.57 21.15 17.38
N PRO A 379 -11.17 21.96 16.48
CA PRO A 379 -10.43 22.59 15.37
C PRO A 379 -9.24 23.47 15.78
N PRO A 380 -9.29 24.26 16.87
CA PRO A 380 -8.12 25.01 17.33
C PRO A 380 -6.91 24.14 17.65
N PHE A 381 -7.12 22.96 18.24
CA PHE A 381 -6.02 22.05 18.58
C PHE A 381 -5.47 21.37 17.34
N PHE A 382 -6.33 20.98 16.40
CA PHE A 382 -5.89 20.50 15.09
C PHE A 382 -5.02 21.54 14.35
N LEU A 383 -5.47 22.79 14.28
CA LEU A 383 -4.72 23.85 13.61
C LEU A 383 -3.40 24.19 14.31
N ASN A 384 -3.37 24.19 15.65
CA ASN A 384 -2.14 24.39 16.40
C ASN A 384 -1.16 23.23 16.18
N PHE A 385 -1.65 21.99 16.17
CA PHE A 385 -0.85 20.82 15.83
C PHE A 385 -0.20 20.95 14.45
N LEU A 386 -0.93 21.42 13.44
CA LEU A 386 -0.36 21.65 12.11
C LEU A 386 0.73 22.75 12.14
N LYS A 387 0.45 23.88 12.80
CA LYS A 387 1.41 25.00 12.95
C LYS A 387 2.70 24.59 13.65
N ASP A 388 2.60 23.73 14.66
CA ASP A 388 3.75 23.22 15.41
C ASP A 388 4.61 22.24 14.59
N ASN A 389 4.09 21.74 13.45
CA ASN A 389 4.76 20.77 12.58
C ASN A 389 4.81 21.26 11.12
N PRO A 390 5.56 22.35 10.82
CA PRO A 390 5.59 22.95 9.47
C PRO A 390 6.28 22.08 8.41
N THR A 391 6.81 20.91 8.79
CA THR A 391 7.46 19.95 7.89
C THR A 391 6.49 18.97 7.24
N ILE A 392 5.19 19.01 7.57
CA ILE A 392 4.18 18.10 7.01
C ILE A 392 4.11 18.31 5.49
N VAL A 393 4.30 17.20 4.76
CA VAL A 393 4.25 17.13 3.29
C VAL A 393 3.02 16.35 2.84
N ASN A 394 2.69 15.27 3.56
CA ASN A 394 1.57 14.40 3.26
C ASN A 394 0.58 14.41 4.44
N LEU A 395 -0.64 14.86 4.18
CA LEU A 395 -1.74 14.86 5.14
C LEU A 395 -2.88 13.99 4.61
N LEU A 396 -3.17 12.91 5.33
CA LEU A 396 -4.36 12.07 5.12
C LEU A 396 -5.37 12.40 6.21
N LEU A 397 -6.56 12.84 5.81
CA LEU A 397 -7.50 13.53 6.68
C LEU A 397 -8.89 12.90 6.61
N GLY A 398 -9.33 12.32 7.73
CA GLY A 398 -10.70 11.87 7.99
C GLY A 398 -11.54 12.93 8.69
N SER A 399 -12.48 12.47 9.52
CA SER A 399 -13.42 13.33 10.25
C SER A 399 -12.71 14.23 11.26
N ILE A 400 -13.10 15.51 11.33
CA ILE A 400 -12.74 16.47 12.38
C ILE A 400 -14.03 17.20 12.80
N ALA A 401 -14.12 17.66 14.05
CA ALA A 401 -15.24 18.42 14.61
C ALA A 401 -15.42 19.83 13.99
N ALA A 402 -15.46 19.94 12.66
CA ALA A 402 -15.56 21.19 11.92
C ALA A 402 -16.50 21.04 10.72
N GLU A 403 -17.44 21.98 10.57
CA GLU A 403 -18.22 22.09 9.34
C GLU A 403 -17.35 22.55 8.16
N GLU A 404 -16.36 23.43 8.43
CA GLU A 404 -15.39 23.93 7.46
C GLU A 404 -13.96 23.62 7.92
N ILE A 405 -13.20 22.97 7.04
CA ILE A 405 -11.76 22.77 7.22
C ILE A 405 -11.01 23.72 6.30
N SER A 406 -10.27 24.64 6.91
CA SER A 406 -9.43 25.61 6.21
C SER A 406 -7.95 25.33 6.49
N LEU A 407 -7.21 24.98 5.44
CA LEU A 407 -5.78 24.74 5.45
C LEU A 407 -5.09 25.85 4.65
N ASP A 408 -4.04 26.46 5.20
CA ASP A 408 -3.31 27.52 4.52
C ASP A 408 -1.78 27.36 4.66
N ALA A 409 -1.05 28.26 4.00
CA ALA A 409 0.41 28.29 4.07
C ALA A 409 0.96 28.60 5.48
N THR A 410 0.15 29.12 6.40
CA THR A 410 0.58 29.42 7.77
C THR A 410 0.59 28.15 8.64
N CYS A 411 -0.39 27.26 8.45
CA CYS A 411 -0.43 25.98 9.17
C CYS A 411 0.40 24.90 8.49
N CYS A 412 0.38 24.80 7.16
CA CYS A 412 1.06 23.74 6.42
C CYS A 412 1.84 24.29 5.22
N PRO A 413 2.97 25.00 5.43
CA PRO A 413 3.72 25.66 4.35
C PRO A 413 4.30 24.70 3.29
N ARG A 414 4.49 23.43 3.64
CA ARG A 414 5.13 22.41 2.79
C ARG A 414 4.16 21.31 2.32
N LEU A 415 2.85 21.49 2.49
CA LEU A 415 1.87 20.49 2.11
C LEU A 415 1.89 20.27 0.60
N GLN A 416 2.28 19.06 0.17
CA GLN A 416 2.29 18.65 -1.24
C GLN A 416 1.14 17.71 -1.55
N VAL A 417 0.78 16.83 -0.61
CA VAL A 417 -0.25 15.81 -0.80
C VAL A 417 -1.32 15.95 0.28
N LEU A 418 -2.56 16.16 -0.15
CA LEU A 418 -3.75 16.07 0.69
C LEU A 418 -4.61 14.89 0.21
N GLY A 419 -4.82 13.92 1.08
CA GLY A 419 -5.71 12.79 0.86
C GLY A 419 -6.91 12.86 1.80
N ILE A 420 -8.13 12.73 1.28
CA ILE A 420 -9.35 12.73 2.09
C ILE A 420 -9.78 11.28 2.36
N GLN A 421 -9.87 10.90 3.63
CA GLN A 421 -10.18 9.54 4.10
C GLN A 421 -11.70 9.28 4.13
N PRO A 422 -12.14 8.02 4.06
CA PRO A 422 -13.57 7.69 3.92
C PRO A 422 -14.51 8.25 5.00
N ASP A 423 -13.99 8.51 6.19
CA ASP A 423 -14.73 9.02 7.35
C ASP A 423 -14.83 10.55 7.39
N PHE A 424 -14.39 11.27 6.36
CA PHE A 424 -14.46 12.74 6.29
C PHE A 424 -15.91 13.25 6.24
N MET A 425 -16.27 14.17 7.15
CA MET A 425 -17.66 14.65 7.33
C MET A 425 -17.83 16.18 7.19
N SER A 426 -16.79 16.95 6.86
CA SER A 426 -16.92 18.40 6.75
C SER A 426 -17.62 18.81 5.45
N GLN A 427 -18.44 19.86 5.52
CA GLN A 427 -19.20 20.38 4.37
C GLN A 427 -18.36 21.26 3.45
N VAL A 428 -17.32 21.90 3.98
CA VAL A 428 -16.45 22.82 3.24
C VAL A 428 -15.00 22.44 3.44
N LEU A 429 -14.28 22.28 2.33
CA LEU A 429 -12.82 22.12 2.30
C LEU A 429 -12.18 23.30 1.58
N SER A 430 -11.46 24.14 2.32
CA SER A 430 -10.71 25.29 1.78
C SER A 430 -9.21 25.06 1.95
N VAL A 431 -8.47 24.97 0.85
CA VAL A 431 -7.02 24.71 0.85
C VAL A 431 -6.31 25.85 0.12
N ARG A 432 -5.48 26.59 0.84
CA ARG A 432 -4.71 27.75 0.36
C ARG A 432 -3.22 27.50 0.59
N CYS A 433 -2.69 26.45 -0.03
CA CYS A 433 -1.32 26.00 0.12
C CYS A 433 -0.59 26.11 -1.24
N PRO A 434 0.33 27.08 -1.40
CA PRO A 434 1.06 27.28 -2.66
C PRO A 434 1.85 26.04 -3.13
N SER A 435 2.25 25.20 -2.18
CA SER A 435 3.02 23.96 -2.39
C SER A 435 2.16 22.72 -2.69
N LEU A 436 0.82 22.82 -2.67
CA LEU A 436 -0.05 21.68 -2.89
C LEU A 436 0.06 21.20 -4.35
N GLU A 437 0.41 19.92 -4.52
CA GLU A 437 0.59 19.27 -5.82
C GLU A 437 -0.51 18.24 -6.08
N HIS A 438 -0.98 17.53 -5.05
CA HIS A 438 -1.95 16.44 -5.19
C HIS A 438 -3.10 16.58 -4.19
N LEU A 439 -4.34 16.53 -4.69
CA LEU A 439 -5.55 16.32 -3.92
C LEU A 439 -6.25 15.05 -4.43
N HIS A 440 -6.45 14.08 -3.55
CA HIS A 440 -7.19 12.86 -3.87
C HIS A 440 -8.17 12.49 -2.75
N PHE A 441 -9.23 11.82 -3.13
CA PHE A 441 -10.23 11.25 -2.23
C PHE A 441 -10.05 9.74 -2.22
N ALA A 442 -10.37 9.10 -1.10
CA ALA A 442 -10.33 7.64 -1.00
C ALA A 442 -11.19 7.00 -2.10
N GLU A 443 -10.65 5.97 -2.73
CA GLU A 443 -11.37 5.21 -3.76
C GLU A 443 -12.54 4.45 -3.14
N ASP A 444 -13.55 4.14 -3.96
CA ASP A 444 -14.73 3.34 -3.57
C ASP A 444 -15.53 3.89 -2.37
N THR A 445 -15.44 5.20 -2.09
CA THR A 445 -16.19 5.86 -1.01
C THR A 445 -17.06 7.00 -1.55
N ASP A 446 -18.32 7.04 -1.10
CA ASP A 446 -19.23 8.14 -1.38
C ASP A 446 -19.19 9.19 -0.25
N PHE A 447 -18.73 10.40 -0.57
CA PHE A 447 -18.71 11.54 0.33
C PHE A 447 -20.01 12.34 0.18
N THR A 448 -20.90 12.21 1.17
CA THR A 448 -22.25 12.79 1.14
C THR A 448 -22.34 14.17 1.80
N GLU A 449 -21.37 14.56 2.62
CA GLU A 449 -21.45 15.82 3.36
C GLU A 449 -20.70 16.97 2.67
N LEU A 450 -19.65 16.67 1.89
CA LEU A 450 -18.80 17.69 1.29
C LEU A 450 -19.52 18.43 0.13
N GLU A 451 -19.98 19.64 0.40
CA GLU A 451 -20.70 20.48 -0.56
C GLU A 451 -19.78 21.47 -1.31
N SER A 452 -18.65 21.88 -0.73
CA SER A 452 -17.82 22.95 -1.29
C SER A 452 -16.32 22.65 -1.18
N VAL A 453 -15.61 22.79 -2.29
CA VAL A 453 -14.15 22.63 -2.36
C VAL A 453 -13.53 23.90 -2.97
N LEU A 454 -12.65 24.56 -2.21
CA LEU A 454 -11.84 25.69 -2.65
C LEU A 454 -10.35 25.31 -2.60
N ILE A 455 -9.64 25.50 -3.70
CA ILE A 455 -8.21 25.19 -3.82
C ILE A 455 -7.49 26.41 -4.38
N ILE A 456 -6.45 26.88 -3.69
CA ILE A 456 -5.52 27.92 -4.13
C ILE A 456 -4.10 27.39 -3.96
N ALA A 457 -3.40 27.14 -5.06
CA ALA A 457 -2.06 26.54 -5.07
C ALA A 457 -1.26 27.02 -6.29
N ASN A 458 0.07 26.90 -6.31
CA ASN A 458 0.84 27.33 -7.49
C ASN A 458 0.74 26.28 -8.61
N HIS A 459 1.06 25.02 -8.29
CA HIS A 459 1.16 23.95 -9.30
C HIS A 459 0.44 22.69 -8.84
N LEU A 460 -0.74 22.44 -9.40
CA LEU A 460 -1.54 21.26 -9.13
C LEU A 460 -1.23 20.18 -10.18
N GLN A 461 -0.52 19.13 -9.76
CA GLN A 461 -0.27 17.97 -10.60
C GLN A 461 -1.54 17.12 -10.78
N THR A 462 -2.30 16.89 -9.71
CA THR A 462 -3.51 16.06 -9.78
C THR A 462 -4.54 16.52 -8.77
N VAL A 463 -5.76 16.77 -9.25
CA VAL A 463 -6.95 16.96 -8.41
C VAL A 463 -7.98 15.92 -8.85
N SER A 464 -8.19 14.90 -8.03
CA SER A 464 -9.17 13.84 -8.26
C SER A 464 -10.31 13.95 -7.24
N LEU A 465 -11.51 14.27 -7.72
CA LEU A 465 -12.74 14.37 -6.94
C LEU A 465 -13.65 13.19 -7.31
N THR A 466 -13.20 11.98 -6.98
CA THR A 466 -13.97 10.73 -7.12
C THR A 466 -14.82 10.51 -5.87
N GLY A 467 -16.07 10.10 -6.06
CA GLY A 467 -16.97 9.77 -4.95
C GLY A 467 -17.61 10.98 -4.23
N VAL A 468 -17.36 12.22 -4.63
CA VAL A 468 -17.90 13.41 -3.92
C VAL A 468 -19.30 13.78 -4.40
N LEU A 469 -20.30 12.95 -4.06
CA LEU A 469 -21.66 13.01 -4.64
C LEU A 469 -22.45 14.28 -4.28
N SER A 470 -22.12 14.95 -3.18
CA SER A 470 -22.81 16.17 -2.73
C SER A 470 -22.13 17.47 -3.14
N LEU A 471 -21.06 17.42 -3.95
CA LEU A 471 -20.32 18.61 -4.35
C LEU A 471 -21.21 19.56 -5.16
N ARG A 472 -21.42 20.76 -4.62
CA ARG A 472 -22.18 21.86 -5.24
C ARG A 472 -21.27 22.97 -5.76
N CYS A 473 -20.17 23.23 -5.07
CA CYS A 473 -19.25 24.32 -5.36
C CYS A 473 -17.83 23.79 -5.51
N LEU A 474 -17.22 24.04 -6.67
CA LEU A 474 -15.80 23.77 -6.92
C LEU A 474 -15.11 25.05 -7.38
N HIS A 475 -14.12 25.50 -6.63
CA HIS A 475 -13.29 26.63 -6.99
C HIS A 475 -11.82 26.23 -6.96
N ILE A 476 -11.12 26.35 -8.09
CA ILE A 476 -9.69 26.08 -8.20
C ILE A 476 -9.00 27.32 -8.77
N GLN A 477 -7.99 27.84 -8.07
CA GLN A 477 -7.11 28.90 -8.54
C GLN A 477 -5.65 28.40 -8.48
N CYS A 478 -4.95 28.45 -9.61
CA CYS A 478 -3.54 28.07 -9.66
C CYS A 478 -2.73 28.73 -10.77
N ASP A 479 -1.41 28.53 -10.80
CA ASP A 479 -0.60 28.90 -11.96
C ASP A 479 -0.68 27.82 -13.04
N ILE A 480 -0.57 26.56 -12.65
CA ILE A 480 -0.53 25.39 -13.54
C ILE A 480 -1.42 24.29 -12.96
N LEU A 481 -2.31 23.74 -13.80
CA LEU A 481 -3.12 22.56 -13.50
C LEU A 481 -2.82 21.46 -14.53
N GLU A 482 -2.19 20.38 -14.10
CA GLU A 482 -1.85 19.26 -14.98
C GLU A 482 -3.06 18.36 -15.21
N THR A 483 -3.70 17.88 -14.15
CA THR A 483 -4.86 16.98 -14.25
C THR A 483 -5.94 17.34 -13.24
N LEU A 484 -7.16 17.57 -13.73
CA LEU A 484 -8.38 17.66 -12.96
C LEU A 484 -9.37 16.59 -13.41
N GLU A 485 -9.83 15.78 -12.48
CA GLU A 485 -10.78 14.71 -12.71
C GLU A 485 -11.93 14.81 -11.72
N VAL A 486 -13.14 14.95 -12.25
CA VAL A 486 -14.37 15.10 -11.45
C VAL A 486 -15.34 13.99 -11.84
N ASN A 487 -15.71 13.19 -10.85
CA ASN A 487 -16.77 12.18 -10.93
C ASN A 487 -16.54 11.06 -11.97
N LEU A 488 -15.30 10.61 -12.17
CA LEU A 488 -14.95 9.60 -13.19
C LEU A 488 -15.57 8.21 -12.99
N GLN A 489 -15.89 7.83 -11.75
CA GLN A 489 -16.31 6.47 -11.40
C GLN A 489 -17.80 6.35 -11.04
N SER A 490 -18.53 7.46 -10.89
CA SER A 490 -19.95 7.43 -10.54
C SER A 490 -20.84 7.44 -11.78
N ASN A 491 -21.98 6.75 -11.68
CA ASN A 491 -23.08 6.91 -12.62
C ASN A 491 -24.12 7.94 -12.15
N ALA A 492 -23.95 8.48 -10.93
CA ALA A 492 -24.83 9.51 -10.41
C ALA A 492 -24.46 10.87 -11.02
N ILE A 493 -25.50 11.67 -11.32
CA ILE A 493 -25.31 13.02 -11.82
C ILE A 493 -24.94 13.93 -10.65
N LEU A 494 -23.74 14.53 -10.70
CA LEU A 494 -23.22 15.44 -9.70
C LEU A 494 -23.80 16.86 -9.87
N PRO A 495 -24.56 17.42 -8.90
CA PRO A 495 -25.22 18.72 -9.04
C PRO A 495 -24.30 19.90 -8.67
N LEU A 496 -23.38 20.24 -9.58
CA LEU A 496 -22.50 21.41 -9.46
C LEU A 496 -23.26 22.72 -9.74
N ARG A 497 -23.65 23.45 -8.69
CA ARG A 497 -24.19 24.81 -8.83
C ARG A 497 -23.15 25.78 -9.38
N SER A 498 -21.90 25.65 -8.94
CA SER A 498 -20.81 26.51 -9.37
C SER A 498 -19.52 25.71 -9.54
N CYS A 499 -18.91 25.81 -10.71
CA CYS A 499 -17.59 25.27 -10.99
C CYS A 499 -16.74 26.34 -11.68
N VAL A 500 -15.72 26.80 -10.96
CA VAL A 500 -14.78 27.84 -11.39
C VAL A 500 -13.36 27.28 -11.34
N VAL A 501 -12.70 27.21 -12.49
CA VAL A 501 -11.29 26.78 -12.59
C VAL A 501 -10.51 27.89 -13.27
N HIS A 502 -9.65 28.55 -12.51
CA HIS A 502 -8.75 29.59 -12.98
C HIS A 502 -7.30 29.12 -12.92
N SER A 503 -6.62 29.14 -14.06
CA SER A 503 -5.19 28.89 -14.15
C SER A 503 -4.49 30.07 -14.84
N HIS A 504 -3.46 30.64 -14.21
CA HIS A 504 -2.73 31.76 -14.79
C HIS A 504 -1.92 31.40 -16.04
N ARG A 505 -1.57 30.12 -16.24
CA ARG A 505 -0.75 29.68 -17.38
C ARG A 505 -1.42 28.58 -18.20
N VAL A 506 -1.68 27.42 -17.61
CA VAL A 506 -2.10 26.25 -18.38
C VAL A 506 -2.96 25.28 -17.56
N ILE A 507 -3.99 24.77 -18.22
CA ILE A 507 -4.74 23.58 -17.78
C ILE A 507 -4.41 22.47 -18.79
N ARG A 508 -3.61 21.46 -18.44
CA ARG A 508 -3.29 20.40 -19.41
C ARG A 508 -4.46 19.48 -19.65
N THR A 509 -5.10 18.99 -18.60
CA THR A 509 -6.25 18.10 -18.71
C THR A 509 -7.30 18.43 -17.65
N ALA A 510 -8.55 18.63 -18.09
CA ALA A 510 -9.71 18.74 -17.22
C ALA A 510 -10.82 17.81 -17.73
N LYS A 511 -11.29 16.92 -16.87
CA LYS A 511 -12.30 15.91 -17.17
C LYS A 511 -13.44 16.00 -16.17
N PHE A 512 -14.65 16.13 -16.69
CA PHE A 512 -15.88 16.16 -15.92
C PHE A 512 -16.82 15.09 -16.46
N PHE A 513 -17.30 14.22 -15.59
CA PHE A 513 -18.17 13.10 -15.95
C PHE A 513 -19.48 13.23 -15.19
N ASP A 514 -20.60 13.08 -15.88
CA ASP A 514 -21.92 13.03 -15.27
C ASP A 514 -22.19 14.22 -14.33
N CYS A 515 -21.85 15.43 -14.75
CA CYS A 515 -22.02 16.64 -13.94
C CYS A 515 -23.19 17.48 -14.47
N SER A 516 -24.08 17.96 -13.59
CA SER A 516 -25.05 19.01 -13.89
C SER A 516 -24.50 20.35 -13.43
N MET A 517 -24.19 21.24 -14.37
CA MET A 517 -23.52 22.51 -14.10
C MET A 517 -24.44 23.70 -14.37
N GLU A 518 -24.77 24.47 -13.33
CA GLU A 518 -25.55 25.71 -13.46
C GLU A 518 -24.63 26.88 -13.88
N ALA A 519 -23.56 27.12 -13.11
CA ALA A 519 -22.49 28.04 -13.46
C ALA A 519 -21.19 27.26 -13.71
N PHE A 520 -20.62 27.46 -14.91
CA PHE A 520 -19.37 26.84 -15.32
C PHE A 520 -18.44 27.88 -15.94
N SER A 521 -17.25 28.02 -15.37
CA SER A 521 -16.22 28.95 -15.83
C SER A 521 -14.86 28.28 -15.78
N ILE A 522 -14.20 28.21 -16.93
CA ILE A 522 -12.81 27.79 -17.05
C ILE A 522 -12.05 28.94 -17.68
N SER A 523 -10.96 29.36 -17.05
CA SER A 523 -10.13 30.45 -17.54
C SER A 523 -8.66 30.08 -17.47
N ALA A 524 -8.02 30.02 -18.64
CA ALA A 524 -6.58 29.83 -18.79
C ALA A 524 -6.11 30.32 -20.17
N PRO A 525 -4.87 30.85 -20.29
CA PRO A 525 -4.29 31.16 -21.60
C PRO A 525 -4.24 29.95 -22.54
N SER A 526 -3.99 28.76 -22.00
CA SER A 526 -3.93 27.51 -22.76
C SER A 526 -4.61 26.37 -22.00
N VAL A 527 -5.53 25.68 -22.69
CA VAL A 527 -6.15 24.44 -22.24
C VAL A 527 -5.74 23.31 -23.19
N GLY A 528 -5.14 22.24 -22.67
CA GLY A 528 -4.78 21.06 -23.46
C GLY A 528 -6.04 20.28 -23.84
N ILE A 529 -6.60 19.56 -22.89
CA ILE A 529 -7.77 18.70 -23.08
C ILE A 529 -8.85 19.11 -22.10
N LEU A 530 -10.05 19.40 -22.62
CA LEU A 530 -11.26 19.61 -21.84
C LEU A 530 -12.31 18.57 -22.26
N VAL A 531 -12.66 17.67 -21.33
CA VAL A 531 -13.66 16.62 -21.54
C VAL A 531 -14.86 16.87 -20.63
N LEU A 532 -16.05 16.95 -21.24
CA LEU A 532 -17.35 16.97 -20.59
C LEU A 532 -18.13 15.75 -21.11
N HIS A 533 -18.23 14.70 -20.29
CA HIS A 533 -18.90 13.44 -20.66
C HIS A 533 -20.21 13.30 -19.90
N ARG A 534 -21.34 13.17 -20.62
CA ARG A 534 -22.69 13.08 -20.04
C ARG A 534 -23.06 14.27 -19.13
N CYS A 535 -22.43 15.42 -19.31
CA CYS A 535 -22.71 16.61 -18.51
C CYS A 535 -24.01 17.32 -18.97
N LEU A 536 -24.76 17.86 -18.01
CA LEU A 536 -25.90 18.74 -18.22
C LEU A 536 -25.46 20.20 -18.04
N LEU A 537 -25.19 20.87 -19.14
CA LEU A 537 -24.80 22.27 -19.20
C LEU A 537 -25.72 23.07 -20.14
N GLN A 538 -26.05 24.30 -19.74
CA GLN A 538 -26.79 25.23 -20.60
C GLN A 538 -25.85 25.91 -21.61
N ASN A 539 -26.40 26.39 -22.74
CA ASN A 539 -25.61 27.08 -23.77
C ASN A 539 -24.81 28.27 -23.19
N TYR A 540 -25.41 29.03 -22.26
CA TYR A 540 -24.75 30.15 -21.60
C TYR A 540 -23.53 29.72 -20.77
N ALA A 541 -23.65 28.64 -19.98
CA ALA A 541 -22.54 28.12 -19.19
C ALA A 541 -21.38 27.64 -20.09
N MET A 542 -21.70 26.98 -21.21
CA MET A 542 -20.70 26.62 -22.21
C MET A 542 -20.01 27.86 -22.81
N GLN A 543 -20.79 28.88 -23.14
CA GLN A 543 -20.28 30.12 -23.71
C GLN A 543 -19.32 30.83 -22.75
N MET A 544 -19.66 30.88 -21.46
CA MET A 544 -18.82 31.48 -20.42
C MET A 544 -17.49 30.73 -20.29
N ALA A 545 -17.50 29.40 -20.30
CA ALA A 545 -16.28 28.60 -20.25
C ALA A 545 -15.38 28.81 -21.48
N LEU A 546 -15.96 28.95 -22.68
CA LEU A 546 -15.19 29.22 -23.91
C LEU A 546 -14.58 30.62 -23.91
N MET A 547 -15.29 31.64 -23.41
CA MET A 547 -14.78 33.01 -23.38
C MET A 547 -13.57 33.20 -22.47
N GLY A 548 -13.39 32.34 -21.47
CA GLY A 548 -12.24 32.38 -20.56
C GLY A 548 -10.95 31.77 -21.13
N CYS A 549 -11.01 31.11 -22.29
CA CYS A 549 -9.90 30.33 -22.84
C CYS A 549 -9.44 30.89 -24.20
N ALA A 550 -8.16 31.23 -24.36
CA ALA A 550 -7.63 31.69 -25.66
C ALA A 550 -7.29 30.53 -26.62
N PHE A 551 -6.79 29.42 -26.07
CA PHE A 551 -6.40 28.24 -26.83
C PHE A 551 -6.92 26.97 -26.15
N ILE A 552 -7.61 26.11 -26.90
CA ILE A 552 -8.04 24.78 -26.45
C ILE A 552 -7.55 23.73 -27.47
N SER A 553 -6.62 22.85 -27.10
CA SER A 553 -6.14 21.84 -28.05
C SER A 553 -7.23 20.82 -28.38
N HIS A 554 -7.90 20.26 -27.38
CA HIS A 554 -8.97 19.28 -27.56
C HIS A 554 -10.17 19.62 -26.67
N LEU A 555 -11.30 19.95 -27.30
CA LEU A 555 -12.58 20.12 -26.65
C LEU A 555 -13.48 18.92 -26.98
N SER A 556 -13.85 18.14 -25.96
CA SER A 556 -14.72 16.97 -26.11
C SER A 556 -15.98 17.12 -25.26
N LEU A 557 -17.11 17.33 -25.94
CA LEU A 557 -18.45 17.36 -25.36
C LEU A 557 -19.17 16.08 -25.81
N GLU A 558 -19.12 15.04 -24.99
CA GLU A 558 -19.72 13.76 -25.33
C GLU A 558 -21.04 13.57 -24.60
N LYS A 559 -22.11 13.24 -25.33
CA LYS A 559 -23.44 12.94 -24.77
C LYS A 559 -23.98 14.06 -23.87
N CYS A 560 -23.63 15.31 -24.14
CA CYS A 560 -24.17 16.48 -23.43
C CYS A 560 -25.59 16.80 -23.96
N LEU A 561 -26.60 16.08 -23.47
CA LEU A 561 -27.96 16.11 -24.02
C LEU A 561 -28.71 17.42 -23.80
N SER A 562 -28.25 18.30 -22.92
CA SER A 562 -28.85 19.63 -22.68
C SER A 562 -28.40 20.68 -23.70
N LEU A 563 -27.26 20.46 -24.38
CA LEU A 563 -26.68 21.43 -25.29
C LEU A 563 -27.49 21.50 -26.58
N THR A 564 -28.00 22.68 -26.91
CA THR A 564 -28.79 22.90 -28.14
C THR A 564 -28.02 23.69 -29.18
N GLN A 565 -27.07 24.52 -28.76
CA GLN A 565 -26.26 25.35 -29.63
C GLN A 565 -24.86 25.48 -29.05
N ILE A 566 -23.85 25.54 -29.92
CA ILE A 566 -22.48 25.90 -29.54
C ILE A 566 -21.99 27.03 -30.46
N TYR A 567 -21.47 28.09 -29.85
CA TYR A 567 -20.87 29.22 -30.54
C TYR A 567 -19.40 29.30 -30.12
N LEU A 568 -18.50 29.13 -31.07
CA LEU A 568 -17.06 29.26 -30.82
C LEU A 568 -16.66 30.71 -31.11
N PRO A 569 -16.28 31.51 -30.09
CA PRO A 569 -15.89 32.89 -30.31
C PRO A 569 -14.66 32.95 -31.24
N PRO A 570 -14.53 33.98 -32.08
CA PRO A 570 -13.34 34.18 -32.92
C PRO A 570 -12.03 34.31 -32.13
N SER A 571 -12.12 34.65 -30.83
CA SER A 571 -10.99 34.77 -29.92
C SER A 571 -10.42 33.42 -29.44
N VAL A 572 -11.15 32.31 -29.63
CA VAL A 572 -10.75 30.99 -29.13
C VAL A 572 -10.19 30.16 -30.28
N THR A 573 -8.96 29.65 -30.15
CA THR A 573 -8.42 28.70 -31.13
C THR A 573 -8.64 27.26 -30.65
N ILE A 574 -9.27 26.42 -31.49
CA ILE A 574 -9.53 25.00 -31.19
C ILE A 574 -8.90 24.08 -32.23
N ARG A 575 -8.16 23.02 -31.80
CA ARG A 575 -7.59 22.01 -32.73
C ARG A 575 -8.45 20.76 -32.92
N PHE A 576 -9.25 20.37 -31.94
CA PHE A 576 -10.12 19.21 -32.08
C PHE A 576 -11.42 19.51 -31.34
N LEU A 577 -12.54 19.40 -32.05
CA LEU A 577 -13.86 19.53 -31.47
C LEU A 577 -14.64 18.24 -31.63
N ASN A 578 -14.92 17.58 -30.50
CA ASN A 578 -15.75 16.39 -30.45
C ASN A 578 -17.10 16.73 -29.82
N LEU A 579 -18.19 16.43 -30.53
CA LEU A 579 -19.57 16.66 -30.11
C LEU A 579 -20.38 15.35 -30.09
N TYR A 580 -19.71 14.20 -30.08
CA TYR A 580 -20.32 12.89 -30.23
C TYR A 580 -21.51 12.65 -29.27
N GLY A 581 -22.65 12.23 -29.82
CA GLY A 581 -23.83 11.88 -29.03
C GLY A 581 -24.61 13.07 -28.44
N CYS A 582 -24.30 14.32 -28.82
CA CYS A 582 -25.07 15.50 -28.43
C CYS A 582 -26.39 15.60 -29.22
N GLN A 583 -27.34 14.69 -28.96
CA GLN A 583 -28.54 14.49 -29.80
C GLN A 583 -29.49 15.68 -29.91
N ARG A 584 -29.47 16.61 -28.94
CA ARG A 584 -30.29 17.83 -28.96
C ARG A 584 -29.62 19.03 -29.63
N LEU A 585 -28.37 18.87 -30.07
CA LEU A 585 -27.61 19.92 -30.72
C LEU A 585 -28.23 20.23 -32.09
N ARG A 586 -28.63 21.49 -32.28
CA ARG A 586 -29.24 22.01 -33.50
C ARG A 586 -28.31 22.90 -34.30
N LEU A 587 -27.37 23.58 -33.64
CA LEU A 587 -26.51 24.56 -34.29
C LEU A 587 -25.08 24.48 -33.73
N VAL A 588 -24.12 24.39 -34.64
CA VAL A 588 -22.69 24.60 -34.38
C VAL A 588 -22.25 25.80 -35.21
N GLN A 589 -21.96 26.91 -34.55
CA GLN A 589 -21.42 28.08 -35.21
C GLN A 589 -19.93 28.22 -34.89
N THR A 590 -19.12 28.18 -35.94
CA THR A 590 -17.67 28.29 -35.84
C THR A 590 -17.13 29.19 -36.94
N ASP A 591 -16.51 30.29 -36.55
CA ASP A 591 -15.81 31.18 -37.48
C ASP A 591 -14.28 30.96 -37.36
N LEU A 592 -13.88 29.72 -37.06
CA LEU A 592 -12.50 29.35 -36.79
C LEU A 592 -11.78 28.96 -38.09
N PRO A 593 -10.87 29.78 -38.63
CA PRO A 593 -10.23 29.51 -39.92
C PRO A 593 -9.40 28.21 -39.96
N THR A 594 -9.06 27.66 -38.79
CA THR A 594 -8.07 26.58 -38.67
C THR A 594 -8.59 25.33 -37.95
N LEU A 595 -9.91 25.09 -37.81
CA LEU A 595 -10.42 23.88 -37.12
C LEU A 595 -9.99 22.60 -37.88
N PRO A 596 -8.98 21.86 -37.40
CA PRO A 596 -8.41 20.70 -38.07
C PRO A 596 -9.36 19.51 -38.16
N ALA A 597 -10.20 19.27 -37.16
CA ALA A 597 -11.14 18.15 -37.17
C ALA A 597 -12.38 18.41 -36.30
N LEU A 598 -13.53 17.91 -36.76
CA LEU A 598 -14.83 18.05 -36.11
C LEU A 598 -15.55 16.70 -36.07
N ASN A 599 -15.95 16.23 -34.89
CA ASN A 599 -16.76 15.02 -34.76
C ASN A 599 -18.21 15.35 -34.39
N LEU A 600 -19.15 15.03 -35.27
CA LEU A 600 -20.59 15.20 -35.05
C LEU A 600 -21.33 13.86 -34.89
N GLY A 601 -20.64 12.74 -34.76
CA GLY A 601 -21.27 11.41 -34.71
C GLY A 601 -22.45 11.36 -33.74
N GLN A 602 -23.57 10.78 -34.19
CA GLN A 602 -24.85 10.72 -33.48
C GLN A 602 -25.56 12.07 -33.19
N CYS A 603 -25.21 13.16 -33.87
CA CYS A 603 -25.90 14.47 -33.76
C CYS A 603 -26.91 14.69 -34.91
N TYR A 604 -27.94 13.86 -35.02
CA TYR A 604 -28.79 13.73 -36.22
C TYR A 604 -29.48 14.99 -36.77
N LYS A 605 -29.60 16.06 -35.99
CA LYS A 605 -30.34 17.29 -36.35
C LYS A 605 -29.48 18.55 -36.35
N VAL A 606 -28.15 18.39 -36.35
CA VAL A 606 -27.23 19.52 -36.24
C VAL A 606 -27.02 20.22 -37.59
N ASP A 607 -27.14 21.54 -37.58
CA ASP A 607 -26.68 22.43 -38.64
C ASP A 607 -25.33 23.03 -38.26
N VAL A 608 -24.42 23.13 -39.23
CA VAL A 608 -23.10 23.76 -39.06
C VAL A 608 -23.06 25.07 -39.83
N MET A 609 -22.77 26.16 -39.13
CA MET A 609 -22.53 27.49 -39.68
C MET A 609 -21.04 27.79 -39.60
N TRP A 610 -20.44 28.07 -40.75
CA TRP A 610 -19.02 28.39 -40.90
C TRP A 610 -18.85 29.73 -41.61
N ASN A 611 -18.17 30.69 -40.97
CA ASN A 611 -18.01 32.06 -41.49
C ASN A 611 -19.36 32.68 -41.91
N GLY A 612 -20.37 32.50 -41.05
CA GLY A 612 -21.75 32.96 -41.30
C GLY A 612 -22.51 32.24 -42.42
N LYS A 613 -21.97 31.17 -43.03
CA LYS A 613 -22.62 30.39 -44.09
C LYS A 613 -22.93 28.97 -43.62
N ARG A 614 -24.09 28.43 -44.02
CA ARG A 614 -24.44 27.03 -43.73
C ARG A 614 -23.55 26.09 -44.53
N VAL A 615 -22.90 25.12 -43.87
CA VAL A 615 -22.07 24.10 -44.49
C VAL A 615 -22.94 22.92 -44.88
N ASP A 616 -22.88 22.49 -46.14
CA ASP A 616 -23.51 21.26 -46.59
C ASP A 616 -22.64 20.06 -46.20
N LEU A 617 -23.06 19.34 -45.15
CA LEU A 617 -22.37 18.15 -44.64
C LEU A 617 -22.46 16.94 -45.59
N SER A 618 -23.26 17.00 -46.66
CA SER A 618 -23.35 15.92 -47.66
C SER A 618 -22.20 15.96 -48.67
N THR A 619 -21.61 17.14 -48.90
CA THR A 619 -20.44 17.31 -49.75
C THR A 619 -19.17 17.15 -48.92
N ASN A 620 -18.18 16.39 -49.39
CA ASN A 620 -16.88 16.26 -48.72
C ASN A 620 -16.24 17.64 -48.54
N ALA A 621 -16.43 18.24 -47.36
CA ALA A 621 -15.71 19.43 -46.97
C ALA A 621 -14.21 19.10 -46.94
N ASN A 622 -13.35 20.05 -47.30
CA ASN A 622 -11.89 19.91 -47.26
C ASN A 622 -11.31 19.71 -45.83
N PHE A 623 -12.15 19.37 -44.85
CA PHE A 623 -11.82 19.20 -43.44
C PHE A 623 -12.34 17.84 -42.96
N PRO A 624 -11.61 17.10 -42.11
CA PRO A 624 -12.05 15.80 -41.59
C PRO A 624 -13.20 15.99 -40.59
N ILE A 625 -14.42 15.99 -41.12
CA ILE A 625 -15.67 16.03 -40.37
C ILE A 625 -16.23 14.61 -40.28
N ILE A 626 -16.44 14.11 -39.06
CA ILE A 626 -17.22 12.88 -38.88
C ILE A 626 -18.70 13.22 -38.97
N HIS A 627 -19.37 12.60 -39.94
CA HIS A 627 -20.75 12.88 -40.28
C HIS A 627 -21.74 12.60 -39.12
N PRO A 628 -22.84 13.36 -38.97
CA PRO A 628 -23.77 13.20 -37.86
C PRO A 628 -24.45 11.84 -37.70
N ARG A 629 -24.46 11.02 -38.75
CA ARG A 629 -25.00 9.65 -38.74
C ARG A 629 -23.95 8.57 -38.42
N SER A 630 -22.71 8.97 -38.21
CA SER A 630 -21.60 8.06 -37.90
C SER A 630 -21.63 7.60 -36.44
N PHE A 631 -21.12 6.40 -36.21
CA PHE A 631 -20.89 5.81 -34.88
C PHE A 631 -19.42 5.91 -34.44
N ILE A 632 -18.58 6.64 -35.18
CA ILE A 632 -17.16 6.79 -34.84
C ILE A 632 -17.03 7.72 -33.63
N ARG A 633 -16.59 7.14 -32.51
CA ARG A 633 -16.26 7.84 -31.28
C ARG A 633 -14.76 8.08 -31.21
N TRP A 634 -14.34 9.28 -30.81
CA TRP A 634 -12.94 9.56 -30.48
C TRP A 634 -12.63 9.20 -29.03
N ASN A 635 -11.40 8.79 -28.76
CA ASN A 635 -10.92 8.57 -27.40
C ASN A 635 -10.76 9.92 -26.67
N HIS A 636 -10.90 9.91 -25.35
CA HIS A 636 -10.77 11.08 -24.48
C HIS A 636 -9.32 11.53 -24.30
N THR A 637 -8.36 10.65 -24.53
CA THR A 637 -6.94 10.88 -24.24
C THR A 637 -6.06 11.03 -25.47
N GLU A 638 -6.50 10.55 -26.63
CA GLU A 638 -5.68 10.51 -27.84
C GLU A 638 -6.15 11.55 -28.85
N VAL A 639 -5.18 12.23 -29.46
CA VAL A 639 -5.43 13.10 -30.60
C VAL A 639 -5.95 12.24 -31.75
N PRO A 640 -7.13 12.55 -32.34
CA PRO A 640 -7.62 11.82 -33.49
C PRO A 640 -6.58 11.90 -34.61
N ILE A 641 -6.05 10.74 -35.03
CA ILE A 641 -5.26 10.68 -36.26
C ILE A 641 -6.27 10.94 -37.38
N PRO A 642 -6.15 12.06 -38.14
CA PRO A 642 -7.02 12.31 -39.27
C PRO A 642 -6.97 11.09 -40.17
N TYR A 643 -8.13 10.62 -40.63
CA TYR A 643 -8.24 9.53 -41.60
C TYR A 643 -7.45 9.94 -42.87
N GLN A 644 -6.13 9.74 -42.91
CA GLN A 644 -5.39 9.67 -44.15
C GLN A 644 -5.75 8.32 -44.74
N ASP A 645 -6.36 8.36 -45.92
CA ASP A 645 -6.81 7.21 -46.72
C ASP A 645 -5.90 5.99 -46.52
N LYS A 646 -6.36 5.01 -45.73
CA LYS A 646 -5.77 3.66 -45.69
C LYS A 646 -6.02 2.88 -47.00
N LYS A 647 -6.49 3.55 -48.07
CA LYS A 647 -6.66 2.98 -49.42
C LYS A 647 -5.40 2.97 -50.29
N GLN A 648 -4.23 3.35 -49.78
CA GLN A 648 -2.96 3.25 -50.53
C GLN A 648 -1.95 2.20 -50.02
N ARG A 649 -2.34 1.31 -49.09
CA ARG A 649 -1.55 0.12 -48.74
C ARG A 649 -2.45 -1.11 -48.56
N LEU A 650 -3.01 -1.57 -49.67
CA LEU A 650 -3.38 -2.96 -49.94
C LEU A 650 -3.29 -3.20 -51.43
#